data_AF-A0A7S9SCA7-F1
#
_entry.id   AF-A0A7S9SCA7-F1
#
_cell.length_a   1.000
_cell.length_b   1.000
_cell.length_c   1.000
_cell.angle_alpha   90.00
_cell.angle_beta   90.00
_cell.angle_gamma   90.00
#
_symmetry.space_group_name_H-M   'P 1'
#
loop_
_entity.id
_entity.type
_entity.pdbx_description
1 polymer ?
#
loop_
_entity_poly.entity_id
_entity_poly.type
_entity_poly.pdbx_seq_one_letter_code
_entity_poly.pdbx_strand_id
1 'polypeptide(L)'
;MQKLGVIKNILGGEIVAVDKSGNERVLKVGDSIFEGETIKANGSAKAVIAANDGKEVSLQNGESLSLDKEANALSDNPEIASIQKALLNGANITDLEETAAGGNQGGGNATGDGVSLGAASFAEGGHYSNINENYRNLTDANRAFQTPENSIGGYNDAGADVDTTTPISPVTPVTPSTPVTPSTPSTPGVTVTPGTPSPANPPVITPRPGAVEITTSIDPATSEVRESGAGANGEGGHYLVYKLGLSGTPVSPSGETTDLALNFIGGTRGEDYSSVVEYSLNNGATGSWVTLNANNTIPGVNVEDISKVQVRIKVLDDYGQANLDHHNQNEGSRAEIYGVDDNNSPVKNGLTQGVENFGVYKEGVSLSVTPTSSYLLPTTAANRAEGYIIDNDDNLEITSDLSYADGNNYRIKTLDGDDTVTIKANVKGTQINTDDGDDIVNFDKAGIAFGSDNIDEHASINMYEGNDTVNINEAMKLGKAHISLDFYENSTGKDTLNINADVTGLGTTKNSSFYLGGGDDAINIKNATVSGVNIDASKGADTISIDNATIKKTNISLTHGDKLNEADKVDINDATFIGSSIGVVNSSYNGEMADLNNDQVINVRGKTSFINTGTNDSGGLSATHVNINGTDSDKILFTGASSIRGKEINIDHALFSHGGDIGNHVGDQGRNYFSDATVTLSNTQTDDKVGFRFDAGNDTLTFNGNNTFGNGTERSGANINMGGGNNTINFVGKNSASSLELETGDGADTINIGGETSFGGTFTGSTDSYTYSQSVSISTGSGDDAINIDKGAVLKAATINTGDGNDNVKLNGELQDIHGFRLSASSIDLGSGDDTLHIGKDAIMGSGTTIKGGAGTDTLDIAGNIDFSKVAGFEKLTLGGSENNVTLNLTINDVLNITNGNGTNRTLRIDGEAGDQVDMSAFSKDGVNSEGYTEYSAKSNGTTFTIEIKDEIVLHS
;
A
#
# COMPACT_ATOMS: atom_id res chain seq x y z
N MET A 1 24.78 37.36 8.12
CA MET A 1 26.10 36.74 8.25
C MET A 1 26.11 35.85 9.48
N GLN A 2 25.42 34.73 9.33
CA GLN A 2 25.60 33.57 10.19
C GLN A 2 27.03 33.03 10.02
N LYS A 3 27.67 32.57 11.09
CA LYS A 3 28.90 31.77 10.96
C LYS A 3 28.51 30.39 10.41
N LEU A 4 29.19 29.91 9.38
CA LEU A 4 28.96 28.58 8.79
C LEU A 4 30.09 27.58 9.06
N GLY A 5 31.33 28.06 9.27
CA GLY A 5 32.47 27.18 9.52
C GLY A 5 33.72 27.87 10.05
N VAL A 6 34.83 27.12 10.10
CA VAL A 6 36.14 27.57 10.57
C VAL A 6 37.27 26.94 9.75
N ILE A 7 38.32 27.70 9.45
CA ILE A 7 39.51 27.15 8.79
C ILE A 7 40.29 26.26 9.77
N LYS A 8 40.32 24.95 9.49
CA LYS A 8 41.02 23.94 10.29
C LYS A 8 42.50 23.80 9.90
N ASN A 9 42.83 24.01 8.62
CA ASN A 9 44.21 23.93 8.12
C ASN A 9 44.44 24.81 6.88
N ILE A 10 45.68 25.28 6.68
CA ILE A 10 46.15 25.91 5.42
C ILE A 10 47.56 25.37 5.12
N LEU A 11 47.76 24.85 3.90
CA LEU A 11 49.02 24.29 3.42
C LEU A 11 49.44 24.98 2.11
N GLY A 12 50.45 25.85 2.20
CA GLY A 12 50.95 26.65 1.09
C GLY A 12 50.07 27.85 0.73
N GLY A 13 50.59 28.74 -0.13
CA GLY A 13 49.88 29.88 -0.72
C GLY A 13 49.15 30.79 0.27
N GLU A 14 48.03 31.38 -0.19
CA GLU A 14 47.15 32.24 0.60
C GLU A 14 45.68 31.87 0.33
N ILE A 15 44.81 32.03 1.32
CA ILE A 15 43.36 31.82 1.19
C ILE A 15 42.66 33.15 1.50
N VAL A 16 41.69 33.54 0.68
CA VAL A 16 40.89 34.76 0.91
C VAL A 16 39.41 34.44 1.00
N ALA A 17 38.69 35.14 1.87
CA ALA A 17 37.23 35.25 1.81
C ALA A 17 36.86 36.56 1.12
N VAL A 18 35.85 36.53 0.25
CA VAL A 18 35.32 37.71 -0.45
C VAL A 18 33.86 37.87 -0.05
N ASP A 19 33.50 39.02 0.52
CA ASP A 19 32.11 39.28 0.93
C ASP A 19 31.18 39.65 -0.24
N LYS A 20 29.86 39.69 0.01
CA LYS A 20 28.84 40.10 -0.98
C LYS A 20 29.01 41.53 -1.54
N SER A 21 29.94 42.33 -1.02
CA SER A 21 30.29 43.68 -1.51
C SER A 21 31.63 43.71 -2.27
N GLY A 22 32.30 42.56 -2.44
CA GLY A 22 33.60 42.44 -3.12
C GLY A 22 34.82 42.77 -2.25
N ASN A 23 34.68 42.90 -0.93
CA ASN A 23 35.85 43.11 -0.06
C ASN A 23 36.55 41.78 0.21
N GLU A 24 37.85 41.70 -0.07
CA GLU A 24 38.65 40.50 0.20
C GLU A 24 39.36 40.58 1.58
N ARG A 25 39.33 39.49 2.36
CA ARG A 25 40.08 39.33 3.62
C ARG A 25 40.91 38.04 3.60
N VAL A 26 42.19 38.15 3.98
CA VAL A 26 43.09 37.00 4.08
C VAL A 26 42.73 36.15 5.32
N LEU A 27 42.61 34.84 5.11
CA LEU A 27 42.23 33.86 6.12
C LEU A 27 43.43 33.11 6.71
N LYS A 28 43.29 32.70 7.97
CA LYS A 28 44.26 31.92 8.74
C LYS A 28 43.58 30.74 9.44
N VAL A 29 44.37 29.76 9.87
CA VAL A 29 43.88 28.66 10.70
C VAL A 29 43.27 29.20 12.00
N GLY A 30 42.03 28.83 12.28
CA GLY A 30 41.20 29.33 13.37
C GLY A 30 40.23 30.45 12.98
N ASP A 31 40.36 31.08 11.80
CA ASP A 31 39.43 32.12 11.36
C ASP A 31 38.05 31.50 11.02
N SER A 32 37.00 32.21 11.43
CA SER A 32 35.61 31.82 11.14
C SER A 32 35.18 32.31 9.76
N ILE A 33 34.30 31.52 9.14
CA ILE A 33 33.73 31.73 7.81
C ILE A 33 32.24 31.99 7.92
N PHE A 34 31.73 32.91 7.11
CA PHE A 34 30.37 33.42 7.20
C PHE A 34 29.54 33.17 5.93
N GLU A 35 28.25 33.04 6.14
CA GLU A 35 27.18 33.07 5.14
C GLU A 35 27.35 34.27 4.19
N GLY A 36 27.49 33.98 2.90
CA GLY A 36 27.71 34.97 1.86
C GLY A 36 29.15 35.37 1.59
N GLU A 37 30.13 34.61 2.07
CA GLU A 37 31.53 34.75 1.67
C GLU A 37 31.90 33.70 0.61
N THR A 38 32.52 34.13 -0.50
CA THR A 38 33.17 33.22 -1.45
C THR A 38 34.63 33.02 -1.03
N ILE A 39 35.01 31.76 -0.76
CA ILE A 39 36.35 31.41 -0.28
C ILE A 39 37.21 30.95 -1.46
N LYS A 40 38.36 31.60 -1.70
CA LYS A 40 39.24 31.34 -2.86
C LYS A 40 40.64 30.89 -2.40
N ALA A 41 41.20 29.88 -3.07
CA ALA A 41 42.56 29.40 -2.82
C ALA A 41 43.56 29.97 -3.84
N ASN A 42 44.39 30.93 -3.40
CA ASN A 42 45.31 31.68 -4.26
C ASN A 42 46.71 31.06 -4.32
N GLY A 43 47.18 30.77 -5.54
CA GLY A 43 48.46 30.10 -5.76
C GLY A 43 48.45 28.67 -5.22
N SER A 44 49.62 28.12 -4.85
CA SER A 44 49.75 26.72 -4.43
C SER A 44 49.18 26.41 -3.03
N ALA A 45 48.05 27.01 -2.68
CA ALA A 45 47.35 26.85 -1.42
C ALA A 45 46.44 25.61 -1.41
N LYS A 46 46.27 25.03 -0.22
CA LYS A 46 45.16 24.14 0.11
C LYS A 46 44.60 24.51 1.47
N ALA A 47 43.28 24.57 1.60
CA ALA A 47 42.59 24.80 2.87
C ALA A 47 41.76 23.58 3.26
N VAL A 48 41.57 23.38 4.58
CA VAL A 48 40.50 22.54 5.11
C VAL A 48 39.59 23.40 5.96
N ILE A 49 38.30 23.39 5.65
CA ILE A 49 37.24 24.14 6.32
C ILE A 49 36.36 23.14 7.05
N ALA A 50 36.19 23.28 8.36
CA ALA A 50 35.20 22.52 9.13
C ALA A 50 33.90 23.34 9.20
N ALA A 51 32.79 22.77 8.74
CA ALA A 51 31.46 23.34 8.88
C ALA A 51 30.92 23.14 10.31
N ASN A 52 29.86 23.87 10.67
CA ASN A 52 29.29 23.82 12.03
C ASN A 52 28.67 22.46 12.40
N ASP A 53 28.32 21.63 11.42
CA ASP A 53 27.81 20.25 11.59
C ASP A 53 28.94 19.24 11.90
N GLY A 54 30.20 19.64 11.72
CA GLY A 54 31.38 18.80 11.89
C GLY A 54 31.95 18.21 10.59
N LYS A 55 31.32 18.43 9.43
CA LYS A 55 31.85 17.97 8.13
C LYS A 55 33.01 18.85 7.65
N GLU A 56 33.93 18.28 6.87
CA GLU A 56 35.16 18.95 6.45
C GLU A 56 35.31 19.04 4.92
N VAL A 57 35.44 20.26 4.42
CA VAL A 57 35.58 20.59 2.99
C VAL A 57 37.04 20.96 2.70
N SER A 58 37.62 20.35 1.67
CA SER A 58 38.98 20.67 1.21
C SER A 58 38.97 21.52 -0.05
N LEU A 59 39.63 22.68 0.00
CA LEU A 59 39.81 23.62 -1.11
C LEU A 59 41.26 23.59 -1.61
N GLN A 60 41.49 23.68 -2.92
CA GLN A 60 42.82 23.59 -3.56
C GLN A 60 43.07 24.75 -4.54
N ASN A 61 44.34 25.03 -4.87
CA ASN A 61 44.77 26.04 -5.86
C ASN A 61 43.79 26.24 -7.03
N GLY A 62 43.19 27.44 -7.11
CA GLY A 62 42.27 27.82 -8.18
C GLY A 62 40.79 27.44 -7.94
N GLU A 63 40.49 26.59 -6.96
CA GLU A 63 39.10 26.36 -6.52
C GLU A 63 38.57 27.57 -5.72
N SER A 64 37.27 27.83 -5.87
CA SER A 64 36.52 28.78 -5.06
C SER A 64 35.16 28.21 -4.66
N LEU A 65 34.82 28.32 -3.38
CA LEU A 65 33.57 27.83 -2.79
C LEU A 65 32.68 29.02 -2.40
N SER A 66 31.45 29.11 -2.92
CA SER A 66 30.43 30.03 -2.38
C SER A 66 29.71 29.38 -1.21
N LEU A 67 29.27 30.19 -0.25
CA LEU A 67 28.62 29.73 0.99
C LEU A 67 27.28 30.44 1.17
N ASP A 68 26.36 30.12 0.27
CA ASP A 68 24.97 30.55 0.30
C ASP A 68 24.08 29.52 1.03
N LYS A 69 22.79 29.82 1.18
CA LYS A 69 21.93 29.26 2.26
C LYS A 69 21.71 27.73 2.19
N GLU A 70 21.87 27.13 1.02
CA GLU A 70 21.71 25.68 0.78
C GLU A 70 23.00 24.85 0.99
N ALA A 71 24.16 25.47 1.19
CA ALA A 71 25.48 24.81 1.18
C ALA A 71 25.80 23.94 2.42
N ASN A 72 24.80 23.33 3.04
CA ASN A 72 24.87 22.78 4.41
C ASN A 72 24.56 21.27 4.50
N ALA A 73 24.69 20.53 3.38
CA ALA A 73 24.57 19.07 3.33
C ALA A 73 25.45 18.45 2.22
N LEU A 74 26.69 18.07 2.55
CA LEU A 74 27.51 17.19 1.70
C LEU A 74 27.24 15.72 2.04
N SER A 75 27.11 14.88 1.01
CA SER A 75 26.92 13.44 1.13
C SER A 75 28.21 12.73 1.58
N ASP A 76 28.06 11.58 2.24
CA ASP A 76 29.18 10.73 2.64
C ASP A 76 29.58 9.73 1.52
N ASN A 77 28.78 9.63 0.44
CA ASN A 77 29.19 8.95 -0.80
C ASN A 77 30.16 9.86 -1.60
N PRO A 78 31.39 9.40 -1.92
CA PRO A 78 32.40 10.23 -2.57
C PRO A 78 32.04 10.70 -3.99
N GLU A 79 31.22 9.95 -4.73
CA GLU A 79 30.80 10.32 -6.09
C GLU A 79 29.77 11.46 -6.02
N ILE A 80 28.72 11.28 -5.19
CA ILE A 80 27.71 12.30 -4.92
C ILE A 80 28.36 13.55 -4.31
N ALA A 81 29.30 13.40 -3.39
CA ALA A 81 30.07 14.51 -2.82
C ALA A 81 30.89 15.27 -3.88
N SER A 82 31.41 14.60 -4.91
CA SER A 82 32.12 15.26 -6.00
C SER A 82 31.19 16.08 -6.90
N ILE A 83 30.00 15.55 -7.21
CA ILE A 83 28.95 16.22 -7.99
C ILE A 83 28.41 17.43 -7.22
N GLN A 84 28.07 17.25 -5.94
CA GLN A 84 27.66 18.35 -5.04
C GLN A 84 28.74 19.42 -4.93
N LYS A 85 30.03 19.07 -4.80
CA LYS A 85 31.12 20.05 -4.77
C LYS A 85 31.24 20.82 -6.09
N ALA A 86 30.99 20.18 -7.23
CA ALA A 86 31.03 20.86 -8.53
C ALA A 86 29.86 21.84 -8.68
N LEU A 87 28.63 21.45 -8.33
CA LEU A 87 27.45 22.31 -8.30
C LEU A 87 27.65 23.51 -7.34
N LEU A 88 28.18 23.27 -6.13
CA LEU A 88 28.53 24.33 -5.16
C LEU A 88 29.68 25.25 -5.60
N ASN A 89 30.45 24.85 -6.61
CA ASN A 89 31.46 25.67 -7.28
C ASN A 89 30.93 26.36 -8.55
N GLY A 90 29.64 26.18 -8.90
CA GLY A 90 29.01 26.78 -10.08
C GLY A 90 29.28 26.05 -11.40
N ALA A 91 29.61 24.75 -11.38
CA ALA A 91 29.67 23.94 -12.59
C ALA A 91 28.27 23.73 -13.18
N ASN A 92 28.15 23.80 -14.50
CA ASN A 92 26.88 23.53 -15.18
C ASN A 92 26.59 22.01 -15.16
N ILE A 93 25.33 21.61 -15.02
CA ILE A 93 24.99 20.20 -14.77
C ILE A 93 25.30 19.29 -15.98
N THR A 94 25.25 19.86 -17.19
CA THR A 94 25.66 19.22 -18.46
C THR A 94 27.16 18.91 -18.54
N ASP A 95 27.99 19.64 -17.78
CA ASP A 95 29.45 19.56 -17.88
C ASP A 95 30.01 18.47 -16.93
N LEU A 96 29.13 17.80 -16.18
CA LEU A 96 29.49 16.81 -15.16
C LEU A 96 29.47 15.36 -15.64
N GLU A 97 28.77 15.03 -16.73
CA GLU A 97 28.60 13.64 -17.17
C GLU A 97 29.86 13.02 -17.82
N GLU A 98 30.77 13.83 -18.38
CA GLU A 98 31.86 13.31 -19.25
C GLU A 98 33.09 12.73 -18.51
N THR A 99 33.03 12.51 -17.19
CA THR A 99 34.19 11.97 -16.43
C THR A 99 33.97 10.71 -15.59
N ALA A 100 32.72 10.22 -15.46
CA ALA A 100 32.47 8.88 -14.91
C ALA A 100 32.77 7.76 -15.93
N ALA A 101 32.52 8.03 -17.21
CA ALA A 101 32.56 7.03 -18.30
C ALA A 101 33.89 6.97 -19.09
N GLY A 102 35.02 6.88 -18.39
CA GLY A 102 36.16 6.10 -18.93
C GLY A 102 37.00 6.64 -20.10
N GLY A 103 37.12 7.96 -20.30
CA GLY A 103 38.34 8.55 -20.89
C GLY A 103 38.39 8.78 -22.42
N ASN A 104 38.76 10.02 -22.76
CA ASN A 104 39.00 10.55 -24.11
C ASN A 104 39.87 9.66 -25.03
N GLN A 105 39.31 9.26 -26.18
CA GLN A 105 40.06 9.06 -27.42
C GLN A 105 39.37 9.74 -28.61
N GLY A 106 40.04 10.70 -29.22
CA GLY A 106 39.52 11.40 -30.40
C GLY A 106 39.77 10.69 -31.72
N GLY A 107 38.76 10.72 -32.60
CA GLY A 107 38.91 10.57 -34.05
C GLY A 107 38.27 9.33 -34.68
N GLY A 108 37.11 9.50 -35.32
CA GLY A 108 36.56 8.48 -36.22
C GLY A 108 35.04 8.40 -36.28
N ASN A 109 34.42 9.37 -36.97
CA ASN A 109 33.03 9.37 -37.46
C ASN A 109 32.37 7.98 -37.59
N ALA A 110 31.42 7.67 -36.69
CA ALA A 110 30.47 6.57 -36.81
C ALA A 110 29.12 6.98 -36.19
N THR A 111 28.02 6.69 -36.88
CA THR A 111 26.65 7.03 -36.49
C THR A 111 25.84 5.76 -36.28
N GLY A 112 25.07 5.69 -35.18
CA GLY A 112 24.03 4.69 -34.96
C GLY A 112 24.43 3.49 -34.08
N ASP A 113 23.60 3.25 -33.08
CA ASP A 113 23.21 2.00 -32.43
C ASP A 113 24.26 0.86 -32.34
N GLY A 114 24.80 0.66 -31.13
CA GLY A 114 25.62 -0.51 -30.85
C GLY A 114 26.19 -0.58 -29.42
N VAL A 115 25.45 -1.12 -28.46
CA VAL A 115 25.97 -1.44 -27.13
C VAL A 115 26.97 -2.61 -27.24
N SER A 116 28.26 -2.33 -27.11
CA SER A 116 29.31 -3.33 -27.34
C SER A 116 29.67 -4.07 -26.06
N LEU A 117 29.04 -5.23 -25.82
CA LEU A 117 29.34 -6.14 -24.69
C LEU A 117 30.67 -6.91 -24.86
N GLY A 118 31.75 -6.21 -25.21
CA GLY A 118 33.03 -6.77 -25.64
C GLY A 118 34.12 -6.92 -24.56
N ALA A 119 33.83 -6.72 -23.27
CA ALA A 119 34.85 -6.62 -22.22
C ALA A 119 34.53 -7.28 -20.86
N ALA A 120 33.35 -7.85 -20.65
CA ALA A 120 32.94 -8.40 -19.36
C ALA A 120 33.34 -9.87 -19.18
N SER A 121 34.44 -10.13 -18.46
CA SER A 121 34.82 -11.48 -18.03
C SER A 121 34.58 -11.66 -16.53
N PHE A 122 33.47 -12.31 -16.16
CA PHE A 122 33.20 -12.66 -14.76
C PHE A 122 33.92 -13.95 -14.38
N ALA A 123 34.71 -13.89 -13.30
CA ALA A 123 35.15 -15.08 -12.59
C ALA A 123 34.03 -15.54 -11.66
N GLU A 124 33.78 -16.85 -11.60
CA GLU A 124 32.91 -17.52 -10.62
C GLU A 124 31.44 -17.06 -10.65
N GLY A 125 30.71 -17.58 -11.64
CA GLY A 125 29.35 -17.18 -11.96
C GLY A 125 28.23 -17.74 -11.09
N GLY A 126 27.00 -17.27 -11.37
CA GLY A 126 25.79 -17.99 -10.98
C GLY A 126 24.56 -17.15 -10.61
N HIS A 127 24.10 -16.23 -11.46
CA HIS A 127 22.72 -15.71 -11.36
C HIS A 127 22.05 -15.65 -12.73
N TYR A 128 20.74 -15.88 -12.77
CA TYR A 128 19.91 -15.72 -13.98
C TYR A 128 19.31 -14.32 -14.00
N SER A 129 19.60 -13.53 -15.04
CA SER A 129 18.89 -12.27 -15.31
C SER A 129 17.71 -12.54 -16.24
N ASN A 130 16.52 -12.28 -15.74
CA ASN A 130 15.22 -12.43 -16.41
C ASN A 130 14.95 -11.28 -17.40
N ILE A 131 15.73 -11.20 -18.49
CA ILE A 131 15.44 -10.28 -19.60
C ILE A 131 14.19 -10.78 -20.34
N ASN A 132 13.06 -10.10 -20.12
CA ASN A 132 11.80 -10.37 -20.81
C ASN A 132 11.75 -9.60 -22.15
N GLU A 133 12.21 -10.22 -23.24
CA GLU A 133 11.88 -9.74 -24.58
C GLU A 133 10.41 -10.08 -24.90
N ASN A 134 9.55 -9.06 -24.93
CA ASN A 134 8.11 -9.21 -25.13
C ASN A 134 7.75 -9.50 -26.61
N TYR A 135 7.95 -10.73 -27.06
CA TYR A 135 7.70 -11.20 -28.43
C TYR A 135 6.22 -11.18 -28.82
N ARG A 136 5.72 -10.05 -29.34
CA ARG A 136 4.39 -9.97 -29.97
C ARG A 136 4.37 -10.68 -31.34
N ASN A 137 4.06 -11.98 -31.32
CA ASN A 137 3.55 -12.83 -32.41
C ASN A 137 4.02 -12.55 -33.86
N LEU A 138 4.96 -13.34 -34.37
CA LEU A 138 5.33 -13.42 -35.79
C LEU A 138 5.04 -14.78 -36.44
N THR A 139 3.76 -15.10 -36.57
CA THR A 139 3.19 -16.02 -37.58
C THR A 139 1.81 -15.48 -37.97
N ASP A 140 1.36 -15.49 -39.23
CA ASP A 140 1.76 -16.37 -40.34
C ASP A 140 1.97 -15.60 -41.67
N ALA A 141 2.53 -16.26 -42.69
CA ALA A 141 3.18 -15.61 -43.83
C ALA A 141 2.34 -15.56 -45.13
N ASN A 142 2.77 -14.66 -46.03
CA ASN A 142 2.56 -14.70 -47.49
C ASN A 142 1.12 -14.57 -48.05
N ARG A 143 0.67 -13.33 -48.23
CA ARG A 143 0.20 -12.89 -49.56
C ARG A 143 0.79 -11.53 -49.93
N ALA A 144 1.60 -11.52 -50.97
CA ALA A 144 2.16 -10.28 -51.53
C ALA A 144 1.12 -9.50 -52.33
N PHE A 145 1.25 -8.17 -52.34
CA PHE A 145 1.10 -7.39 -53.57
C PHE A 145 2.12 -6.25 -53.60
N GLN A 146 2.50 -5.85 -54.80
CA GLN A 146 3.52 -4.83 -55.06
C GLN A 146 2.91 -3.42 -55.07
N THR A 147 3.74 -2.40 -54.85
CA THR A 147 3.41 -1.00 -55.13
C THR A 147 3.14 -0.78 -56.62
N PRO A 148 2.23 0.14 -56.95
CA PRO A 148 2.64 1.39 -57.63
C PRO A 148 2.26 2.62 -56.79
N GLU A 149 3.04 3.70 -56.72
CA GLU A 149 3.54 4.58 -57.81
C GLU A 149 2.42 5.33 -58.56
N ASN A 150 2.25 6.60 -58.17
CA ASN A 150 1.82 7.78 -58.95
C ASN A 150 0.92 7.62 -60.20
N SER A 151 -0.23 8.32 -60.21
CA SER A 151 -0.48 9.48 -61.12
C SER A 151 -1.97 9.79 -61.40
N ILE A 152 -2.32 11.08 -61.33
CA ILE A 152 -3.28 11.87 -62.14
C ILE A 152 -4.34 11.13 -63.01
N GLY A 153 -5.63 11.49 -62.82
CA GLY A 153 -6.49 11.88 -63.95
C GLY A 153 -7.91 11.30 -64.12
N GLY A 154 -8.93 12.11 -63.78
CA GLY A 154 -10.01 12.51 -64.71
C GLY A 154 -11.08 11.53 -65.25
N TYR A 155 -12.34 11.85 -64.89
CA TYR A 155 -13.48 12.12 -65.82
C TYR A 155 -14.37 10.98 -66.39
N ASN A 156 -15.59 10.89 -65.82
CA ASN A 156 -16.91 10.60 -66.45
C ASN A 156 -17.14 9.21 -67.15
N ASP A 157 -18.37 8.78 -67.51
CA ASP A 157 -19.62 9.50 -67.79
C ASP A 157 -20.94 8.70 -67.58
N ALA A 158 -22.08 9.42 -67.63
CA ALA A 158 -23.49 9.00 -67.76
C ALA A 158 -24.16 8.22 -66.59
N GLY A 159 -25.43 8.46 -66.21
CA GLY A 159 -26.50 9.38 -66.67
C GLY A 159 -27.88 8.80 -66.26
N ALA A 160 -29.04 9.48 -66.20
CA ALA A 160 -29.49 10.88 -66.34
C ALA A 160 -30.62 11.11 -65.27
N ASP A 161 -31.24 12.28 -65.02
CA ASP A 161 -32.13 13.12 -65.85
C ASP A 161 -32.38 14.44 -65.04
N VAL A 162 -32.14 15.68 -65.53
CA VAL A 162 -33.09 16.63 -66.19
C VAL A 162 -34.30 17.03 -65.28
N ASP A 163 -34.65 18.29 -65.01
CA ASP A 163 -34.70 19.50 -65.89
C ASP A 163 -34.43 20.87 -65.18
N THR A 164 -34.29 21.92 -66.00
CA THR A 164 -34.16 23.41 -65.87
C THR A 164 -34.97 24.17 -64.77
N THR A 165 -34.84 25.49 -64.48
CA THR A 165 -34.10 26.72 -64.97
C THR A 165 -34.03 27.75 -63.78
N THR A 166 -33.38 28.95 -63.72
CA THR A 166 -32.58 29.87 -64.58
C THR A 166 -31.68 30.77 -63.66
N PRO A 167 -30.64 31.52 -64.15
CA PRO A 167 -29.71 32.29 -63.29
C PRO A 167 -29.93 33.82 -63.23
N ILE A 168 -29.42 34.45 -62.16
CA ILE A 168 -29.25 35.92 -61.98
C ILE A 168 -27.95 36.24 -61.22
N SER A 169 -27.35 37.41 -61.47
CA SER A 169 -26.00 37.78 -60.98
C SER A 169 -25.99 38.55 -59.66
N PRO A 170 -24.92 38.45 -58.83
CA PRO A 170 -24.78 39.23 -57.59
C PRO A 170 -24.53 40.73 -57.84
N VAL A 171 -24.92 41.57 -56.87
CA VAL A 171 -24.70 43.03 -56.86
C VAL A 171 -23.74 43.42 -55.74
N THR A 172 -22.91 44.44 -55.97
CA THR A 172 -21.93 44.97 -55.02
C THR A 172 -22.56 45.62 -53.78
N PRO A 173 -22.11 45.31 -52.55
CA PRO A 173 -22.48 46.05 -51.34
C PRO A 173 -21.95 47.49 -51.31
N VAL A 174 -22.54 48.34 -50.46
CA VAL A 174 -22.17 49.76 -50.27
C VAL A 174 -21.58 50.00 -48.87
N THR A 175 -20.77 51.05 -48.75
CA THR A 175 -20.04 51.45 -47.52
C THR A 175 -20.94 52.08 -46.44
N PRO A 176 -20.88 51.64 -45.18
CA PRO A 176 -21.36 52.39 -44.01
C PRO A 176 -20.37 53.47 -43.53
N SER A 177 -20.82 54.37 -42.65
CA SER A 177 -20.08 55.54 -42.17
C SER A 177 -19.50 55.41 -40.75
N THR A 178 -18.46 56.21 -40.46
CA THR A 178 -17.75 56.32 -39.17
C THR A 178 -18.63 56.72 -37.96
N PRO A 179 -18.49 56.06 -36.80
CA PRO A 179 -18.85 56.61 -35.49
C PRO A 179 -17.75 57.53 -34.92
N VAL A 180 -18.06 58.28 -33.85
CA VAL A 180 -17.12 59.17 -33.13
C VAL A 180 -16.88 58.70 -31.69
N THR A 181 -15.67 58.97 -31.17
CA THR A 181 -15.22 58.62 -29.82
C THR A 181 -15.78 59.56 -28.72
N PRO A 182 -16.35 59.03 -27.62
CA PRO A 182 -16.54 59.79 -26.39
C PRO A 182 -15.30 59.71 -25.47
N SER A 183 -15.07 60.74 -24.66
CA SER A 183 -13.94 60.85 -23.71
C SER A 183 -14.39 60.68 -22.25
N THR A 184 -13.60 59.99 -21.43
CA THR A 184 -13.77 59.85 -19.97
C THR A 184 -12.62 60.49 -19.16
N PRO A 185 -12.81 60.81 -17.87
CA PRO A 185 -12.10 61.94 -17.22
C PRO A 185 -10.90 61.56 -16.33
N SER A 186 -10.14 62.59 -15.94
CA SER A 186 -8.95 62.51 -15.08
C SER A 186 -9.20 62.92 -13.63
N THR A 187 -8.47 62.32 -12.67
CA THR A 187 -7.90 62.86 -11.38
C THR A 187 -7.59 61.69 -10.39
N PRO A 188 -6.81 61.88 -9.30
CA PRO A 188 -5.56 62.65 -9.19
C PRO A 188 -4.45 61.96 -8.35
N GLY A 189 -3.19 62.12 -8.77
CA GLY A 189 -2.00 62.32 -7.91
C GLY A 189 -1.64 61.32 -6.79
N VAL A 190 -0.56 60.56 -6.99
CA VAL A 190 0.24 59.92 -5.93
C VAL A 190 1.65 60.53 -5.92
N THR A 191 2.21 60.76 -4.73
CA THR A 191 3.52 61.40 -4.53
C THR A 191 4.69 60.47 -4.84
N VAL A 192 5.65 60.91 -5.65
CA VAL A 192 6.84 60.12 -6.01
C VAL A 192 7.97 60.34 -5.01
N THR A 193 8.48 59.26 -4.42
CA THR A 193 9.78 59.25 -3.72
C THR A 193 10.86 58.79 -4.72
N PRO A 194 11.87 59.61 -5.05
CA PRO A 194 12.89 59.22 -6.03
C PRO A 194 13.91 58.25 -5.43
N GLY A 195 13.97 57.01 -5.93
CA GLY A 195 14.78 55.96 -5.29
C GLY A 195 15.25 54.77 -6.14
N THR A 196 14.85 54.63 -7.41
CA THR A 196 15.31 53.56 -8.32
C THR A 196 15.65 54.11 -9.71
N PRO A 197 16.64 53.54 -10.41
CA PRO A 197 16.96 53.94 -11.77
C PRO A 197 15.91 53.40 -12.76
N SER A 198 15.43 54.27 -13.65
CA SER A 198 14.74 53.85 -14.88
C SER A 198 15.65 52.92 -15.68
N PRO A 199 15.11 51.93 -16.43
CA PRO A 199 15.84 51.31 -17.52
C PRO A 199 16.49 52.39 -18.39
N ALA A 200 17.74 52.17 -18.80
CA ALA A 200 18.43 53.09 -19.68
C ALA A 200 17.72 53.09 -21.03
N ASN A 201 17.02 54.19 -21.34
CA ASN A 201 16.25 54.32 -22.57
C ASN A 201 17.18 54.01 -23.76
N PRO A 202 16.85 53.05 -24.65
CA PRO A 202 17.76 52.61 -25.69
C PRO A 202 18.14 53.79 -26.61
N PRO A 203 19.33 53.75 -27.25
CA PRO A 203 19.81 54.86 -28.06
C PRO A 203 18.76 55.20 -29.13
N VAL A 204 18.32 56.46 -29.15
CA VAL A 204 17.31 56.94 -30.11
C VAL A 204 17.96 57.04 -31.49
N ILE A 205 18.00 55.92 -32.20
CA ILE A 205 18.46 55.83 -33.58
C ILE A 205 17.45 56.58 -34.45
N THR A 206 17.84 57.74 -34.99
CA THR A 206 17.02 58.49 -35.94
C THR A 206 16.85 57.68 -37.22
N PRO A 207 15.63 57.24 -37.60
CA PRO A 207 15.46 56.37 -38.76
C PRO A 207 15.86 57.06 -40.06
N ARG A 208 16.42 56.30 -41.00
CA ARG A 208 16.69 56.80 -42.34
C ARG A 208 15.40 56.91 -43.18
N PRO A 209 15.33 57.86 -44.13
CA PRO A 209 14.29 57.86 -45.14
C PRO A 209 14.31 56.54 -45.92
N GLY A 210 13.19 55.81 -45.92
CA GLY A 210 13.11 54.46 -46.50
C GLY A 210 13.44 53.32 -45.54
N ALA A 211 13.52 53.57 -44.22
CA ALA A 211 13.50 52.51 -43.23
C ALA A 211 12.16 51.76 -43.23
N VAL A 212 12.21 50.44 -43.02
CA VAL A 212 11.04 49.54 -42.99
C VAL A 212 10.94 48.83 -41.64
N GLU A 213 9.76 48.35 -41.29
CA GLU A 213 9.48 47.78 -39.97
C GLU A 213 9.70 46.27 -39.95
N ILE A 214 10.27 45.76 -38.86
CA ILE A 214 10.32 44.30 -38.62
C ILE A 214 8.93 43.81 -38.24
N THR A 215 8.35 42.98 -39.10
CA THR A 215 7.11 42.25 -38.84
C THR A 215 7.43 40.89 -38.25
N THR A 216 6.60 40.38 -37.35
CA THR A 216 6.61 38.97 -36.96
C THR A 216 5.34 38.29 -37.43
N SER A 217 5.43 37.01 -37.78
CA SER A 217 4.30 36.10 -38.03
C SER A 217 4.54 34.79 -37.28
N ILE A 218 3.51 34.05 -36.92
CA ILE A 218 3.65 32.73 -36.29
C ILE A 218 3.52 31.62 -37.34
N ASP A 219 4.11 30.44 -37.10
CA ASP A 219 3.78 29.25 -37.88
C ASP A 219 2.35 28.77 -37.54
N PRO A 220 1.43 28.61 -38.51
CA PRO A 220 0.12 28.02 -38.25
C PRO A 220 0.15 26.58 -37.72
N ALA A 221 1.30 25.87 -37.84
CA ALA A 221 1.50 24.57 -37.21
C ALA A 221 1.85 24.65 -35.72
N THR A 222 2.21 25.83 -35.21
CA THR A 222 2.59 26.11 -33.82
C THR A 222 1.98 27.41 -33.31
N SER A 223 0.80 27.79 -33.82
CA SER A 223 0.14 29.05 -33.43
C SER A 223 -0.59 28.94 -32.10
N GLU A 224 -0.93 27.71 -31.73
CA GLU A 224 -1.41 27.32 -30.41
C GLU A 224 -0.65 26.04 -30.01
N VAL A 225 -0.22 25.93 -28.75
CA VAL A 225 0.62 24.83 -28.24
C VAL A 225 0.13 24.47 -26.84
N ARG A 226 -0.15 23.19 -26.59
CA ARG A 226 -0.43 22.68 -25.23
C ARG A 226 0.85 22.52 -24.43
N GLU A 227 0.72 22.61 -23.12
CA GLU A 227 1.79 22.31 -22.17
C GLU A 227 1.98 20.78 -22.07
N SER A 228 0.89 20.02 -21.91
CA SER A 228 0.88 18.55 -21.93
C SER A 228 1.09 17.94 -23.32
N GLY A 229 1.75 16.78 -23.32
CA GLY A 229 1.87 15.87 -24.46
C GLY A 229 3.00 16.15 -25.46
N ALA A 230 3.79 15.12 -25.78
CA ALA A 230 4.80 15.18 -26.85
C ALA A 230 4.13 15.21 -28.24
N GLY A 231 3.80 16.41 -28.72
CA GLY A 231 2.96 16.62 -29.91
C GLY A 231 3.40 15.80 -31.15
N ALA A 232 2.39 15.40 -31.94
CA ALA A 232 2.30 14.23 -32.84
C ALA A 232 3.39 13.94 -33.89
N ASN A 233 4.51 14.68 -33.91
CA ASN A 233 5.70 14.40 -34.71
C ASN A 233 6.98 14.25 -33.85
N GLY A 234 6.86 14.10 -32.53
CA GLY A 234 7.97 13.75 -31.62
C GLY A 234 8.90 14.89 -31.20
N GLU A 235 8.59 16.14 -31.56
CA GLU A 235 9.35 17.35 -31.18
C GLU A 235 8.56 18.63 -31.50
N GLY A 236 7.83 18.62 -32.62
CA GLY A 236 7.21 19.80 -33.23
C GLY A 236 5.93 20.33 -32.58
N GLY A 237 5.64 19.96 -31.33
CA GLY A 237 4.46 20.42 -30.58
C GLY A 237 4.78 21.06 -29.23
N HIS A 238 6.05 21.36 -28.94
CA HIS A 238 6.50 21.92 -27.65
C HIS A 238 7.00 23.37 -27.76
N TYR A 239 6.79 24.04 -28.89
CA TYR A 239 7.45 25.32 -29.19
C TYR A 239 6.55 26.31 -29.93
N LEU A 240 6.43 27.54 -29.45
CA LEU A 240 5.86 28.66 -30.22
C LEU A 240 6.92 29.20 -31.20
N VAL A 241 6.70 29.05 -32.52
CA VAL A 241 7.67 29.41 -33.57
C VAL A 241 7.28 30.68 -34.32
N TYR A 242 8.01 31.77 -34.05
CA TYR A 242 7.86 33.07 -34.69
C TYR A 242 8.82 33.23 -35.87
N LYS A 243 8.30 33.70 -37.00
CA LYS A 243 9.03 33.98 -38.24
C LYS A 243 9.14 35.49 -38.41
N LEU A 244 10.34 35.99 -38.65
CA LEU A 244 10.58 37.41 -38.87
C LEU A 244 10.36 37.77 -40.36
N GLY A 245 10.05 39.03 -40.61
CA GLY A 245 9.85 39.59 -41.94
C GLY A 245 10.00 41.11 -41.92
N LEU A 246 9.75 41.75 -43.06
CA LEU A 246 9.84 43.20 -43.23
C LEU A 246 8.59 43.74 -43.92
N SER A 247 8.08 44.89 -43.47
CA SER A 247 6.87 45.52 -44.03
C SER A 247 7.06 46.11 -45.44
N GLY A 248 8.28 46.03 -45.98
CA GLY A 248 8.63 46.39 -47.36
C GLY A 248 10.10 46.08 -47.64
N THR A 249 10.57 46.37 -48.86
CA THR A 249 11.99 46.21 -49.21
C THR A 249 12.85 47.29 -48.52
N PRO A 250 13.84 46.92 -47.70
CA PRO A 250 14.71 47.89 -47.01
C PRO A 250 15.62 48.63 -48.00
N VAL A 251 15.88 49.91 -47.75
CA VAL A 251 16.80 50.73 -48.57
C VAL A 251 18.21 50.77 -47.95
N SER A 252 18.72 49.60 -47.55
CA SER A 252 20.04 49.41 -46.94
C SER A 252 21.14 49.15 -47.99
N PRO A 253 22.43 49.31 -47.63
CA PRO A 253 23.54 48.68 -48.34
C PRO A 253 23.39 47.15 -48.37
N SER A 254 23.90 46.49 -49.41
CA SER A 254 24.08 45.03 -49.41
C SER A 254 25.21 44.67 -48.44
N GLY A 255 25.04 43.61 -47.65
CA GLY A 255 25.92 43.28 -46.54
C GLY A 255 25.81 44.21 -45.31
N GLU A 256 24.79 45.07 -45.22
CA GLU A 256 24.43 45.74 -43.96
C GLU A 256 23.92 44.69 -42.95
N THR A 257 24.50 44.68 -41.75
CA THR A 257 24.07 43.82 -40.64
C THR A 257 23.33 44.62 -39.56
N THR A 258 22.49 43.92 -38.80
CA THR A 258 21.81 44.42 -37.60
C THR A 258 21.87 43.35 -36.51
N ASP A 259 21.97 43.77 -35.26
CA ASP A 259 21.60 42.93 -34.14
C ASP A 259 20.08 43.06 -33.93
N LEU A 260 19.45 42.01 -33.42
CA LEU A 260 18.00 41.92 -33.20
C LEU A 260 17.74 41.53 -31.73
N ALA A 261 17.38 42.51 -30.90
CA ALA A 261 16.98 42.26 -29.52
C ALA A 261 15.53 41.76 -29.48
N LEU A 262 15.32 40.60 -28.84
CA LEU A 262 14.05 39.89 -28.75
C LEU A 262 13.37 40.17 -27.41
N ASN A 263 12.09 40.56 -27.45
CA ASN A 263 11.29 40.82 -26.26
C ASN A 263 9.91 40.17 -26.40
N PHE A 264 9.66 39.13 -25.60
CA PHE A 264 8.37 38.46 -25.47
C PHE A 264 7.47 39.25 -24.50
N ILE A 265 6.14 39.13 -24.64
CA ILE A 265 5.12 39.89 -23.92
C ILE A 265 3.89 38.98 -23.76
N GLY A 266 3.42 38.76 -22.53
CA GLY A 266 2.50 37.64 -22.23
C GLY A 266 3.30 36.36 -21.98
N GLY A 267 2.74 35.47 -21.16
CA GLY A 267 3.42 34.33 -20.54
C GLY A 267 4.50 34.73 -19.54
N THR A 268 4.61 33.98 -18.45
CA THR A 268 5.57 34.13 -17.37
C THR A 268 6.82 33.30 -17.64
N ARG A 269 7.78 33.92 -18.33
CA ARG A 269 9.06 33.30 -18.71
C ARG A 269 9.83 32.70 -17.52
N GLY A 270 9.79 31.38 -17.42
CA GLY A 270 10.38 30.58 -16.33
C GLY A 270 9.40 29.59 -15.73
N GLU A 271 8.11 29.93 -15.78
CA GLU A 271 6.93 29.11 -15.55
C GLU A 271 6.44 28.62 -16.94
N ASP A 272 5.25 28.96 -17.44
CA ASP A 272 4.63 28.50 -18.72
C ASP A 272 5.51 28.48 -20.00
N TYR A 273 6.58 29.28 -20.10
CA TYR A 273 7.61 29.04 -21.15
C TYR A 273 9.05 29.25 -20.71
N SER A 274 9.92 28.45 -21.32
CA SER A 274 11.33 28.34 -20.97
C SER A 274 12.06 29.67 -21.05
N SER A 275 12.90 29.90 -20.04
CA SER A 275 13.89 30.98 -20.05
C SER A 275 14.88 30.87 -21.23
N VAL A 276 15.01 29.69 -21.85
CA VAL A 276 15.86 29.44 -23.02
C VAL A 276 15.12 29.80 -24.32
N VAL A 277 15.71 30.70 -25.10
CA VAL A 277 15.22 31.10 -26.43
C VAL A 277 16.16 30.56 -27.50
N GLU A 278 15.62 30.05 -28.60
CA GLU A 278 16.41 29.57 -29.74
C GLU A 278 16.08 30.33 -31.02
N TYR A 279 17.01 30.38 -31.96
CA TYR A 279 16.81 30.98 -33.28
C TYR A 279 17.44 30.16 -34.41
N SER A 280 16.93 30.33 -35.62
CA SER A 280 17.50 29.82 -36.86
C SER A 280 17.62 30.95 -37.87
N LEU A 281 18.74 31.01 -38.60
CA LEU A 281 18.94 31.92 -39.74
C LEU A 281 18.57 31.27 -41.09
N ASN A 282 18.03 30.05 -41.07
CA ASN A 282 17.79 29.22 -42.25
C ASN A 282 16.38 28.59 -42.25
N ASN A 283 15.36 29.42 -41.99
CA ASN A 283 13.95 29.04 -42.04
C ASN A 283 13.55 27.88 -41.11
N GLY A 284 14.24 27.70 -39.98
CA GLY A 284 13.94 26.66 -39.00
C GLY A 284 14.33 25.24 -39.42
N ALA A 285 15.14 25.08 -40.48
CA ALA A 285 15.59 23.77 -40.96
C ALA A 285 16.24 22.93 -39.85
N THR A 286 16.02 21.62 -39.86
CA THR A 286 16.55 20.67 -38.87
C THR A 286 18.07 20.84 -38.70
N GLY A 287 18.53 20.95 -37.45
CA GLY A 287 19.94 21.20 -37.11
C GLY A 287 20.44 22.63 -37.39
N SER A 288 19.56 23.60 -37.66
CA SER A 288 19.92 25.02 -37.81
C SER A 288 19.48 25.93 -36.65
N TRP A 289 18.93 25.33 -35.59
CA TRP A 289 18.58 26.02 -34.35
C TRP A 289 19.82 26.27 -33.49
N VAL A 290 19.89 27.45 -32.88
CA VAL A 290 20.99 27.92 -32.04
C VAL A 290 20.39 28.59 -30.82
N THR A 291 20.85 28.20 -29.63
CA THR A 291 20.46 28.81 -28.36
C THR A 291 20.97 30.25 -28.25
N LEU A 292 20.11 31.19 -27.85
CA LEU A 292 20.52 32.55 -27.54
C LEU A 292 21.26 32.62 -26.19
N ASN A 293 22.22 33.54 -26.13
CA ASN A 293 22.84 33.98 -24.89
C ASN A 293 21.91 34.89 -24.08
N ALA A 294 22.21 35.05 -22.78
CA ALA A 294 21.37 35.69 -21.77
C ALA A 294 21.04 37.20 -21.97
N ASN A 295 21.39 37.80 -23.11
CA ASN A 295 20.98 39.16 -23.49
C ASN A 295 19.82 39.19 -24.51
N ASN A 296 19.21 38.04 -24.82
CA ASN A 296 18.10 37.89 -25.79
C ASN A 296 18.37 38.55 -27.16
N THR A 297 19.61 38.69 -27.60
CA THR A 297 19.94 39.47 -28.81
C THR A 297 20.63 38.60 -29.87
N ILE A 298 19.99 38.41 -31.02
CA ILE A 298 20.61 37.74 -32.18
C ILE A 298 21.64 38.71 -32.79
N PRO A 299 22.94 38.38 -32.85
CA PRO A 299 23.96 39.30 -33.35
C PRO A 299 24.12 39.24 -34.87
N GLY A 300 24.40 40.40 -35.50
CA GLY A 300 24.99 40.46 -36.85
C GLY A 300 24.17 39.88 -38.02
N VAL A 301 22.85 39.85 -37.93
CA VAL A 301 21.95 39.37 -39.00
C VAL A 301 22.01 40.30 -40.22
N ASN A 302 22.24 39.77 -41.43
CA ASN A 302 22.15 40.57 -42.65
C ASN A 302 20.71 41.10 -42.84
N VAL A 303 20.55 42.38 -43.15
CA VAL A 303 19.24 43.01 -43.37
C VAL A 303 18.46 42.35 -44.52
N GLU A 304 19.15 41.78 -45.50
CA GLU A 304 18.57 41.02 -46.62
C GLU A 304 18.17 39.57 -46.29
N ASP A 305 18.59 39.03 -45.12
CA ASP A 305 18.28 37.67 -44.66
C ASP A 305 17.21 37.61 -43.56
N ILE A 306 16.69 38.76 -43.06
CA ILE A 306 15.73 38.82 -41.95
C ILE A 306 14.48 37.93 -42.16
N SER A 307 14.01 37.79 -43.41
CA SER A 307 12.87 36.93 -43.75
C SER A 307 13.13 35.43 -43.66
N LYS A 308 14.38 35.02 -43.40
CA LYS A 308 14.78 33.63 -43.13
C LYS A 308 14.92 33.35 -41.63
N VAL A 309 14.85 34.38 -40.79
CA VAL A 309 15.05 34.25 -39.35
C VAL A 309 13.79 33.72 -38.70
N GLN A 310 13.94 32.68 -37.91
CA GLN A 310 12.91 32.15 -37.03
C GLN A 310 13.43 32.13 -35.59
N VAL A 311 12.51 32.28 -34.64
CA VAL A 311 12.76 32.29 -33.20
C VAL A 311 11.75 31.33 -32.57
N ARG A 312 12.18 30.49 -31.64
CA ARG A 312 11.30 29.63 -30.87
C ARG A 312 11.60 29.68 -29.37
N ILE A 313 10.55 29.51 -28.58
CA ILE A 313 10.57 29.30 -27.13
C ILE A 313 9.90 27.96 -26.85
N LYS A 314 10.44 27.16 -25.92
CA LYS A 314 9.78 25.91 -25.49
C LYS A 314 8.68 26.27 -24.48
N VAL A 315 7.47 25.80 -24.70
CA VAL A 315 6.42 25.78 -23.68
C VAL A 315 6.80 24.79 -22.58
N LEU A 316 6.45 25.08 -21.35
CA LEU A 316 6.70 24.22 -20.19
C LEU A 316 5.37 23.80 -19.58
N ASP A 317 5.24 22.50 -19.37
CA ASP A 317 4.35 21.90 -18.38
C ASP A 317 4.85 22.34 -16.98
N ASP A 318 3.96 22.97 -16.20
CA ASP A 318 4.29 23.61 -14.92
C ASP A 318 3.38 23.23 -13.74
N TYR A 319 2.55 22.21 -13.93
CA TYR A 319 1.84 21.40 -12.91
C TYR A 319 0.83 22.14 -12.02
N GLY A 320 -0.44 22.13 -12.41
CA GLY A 320 -1.59 22.73 -11.71
C GLY A 320 -1.96 22.20 -10.32
N GLN A 321 -1.09 21.41 -9.68
CA GLN A 321 -1.32 20.82 -8.35
C GLN A 321 -1.84 21.85 -7.34
N ALA A 322 -3.08 21.67 -6.88
CA ALA A 322 -3.77 22.62 -5.99
C ALA A 322 -3.08 22.88 -4.62
N ASN A 323 -2.01 22.14 -4.31
CA ASN A 323 -1.15 22.36 -3.14
C ASN A 323 -0.07 23.45 -3.36
N LEU A 324 0.18 23.89 -4.60
CA LEU A 324 1.30 24.76 -5.00
C LEU A 324 0.88 26.12 -5.59
N ASP A 325 -0.23 26.67 -5.08
CA ASP A 325 -0.89 27.91 -5.49
C ASP A 325 -1.72 27.75 -6.78
N HIS A 326 -3.01 28.13 -6.74
CA HIS A 326 -3.96 27.96 -7.86
C HIS A 326 -3.76 29.08 -8.90
N HIS A 327 -2.54 29.22 -9.41
CA HIS A 327 -2.21 30.12 -10.51
C HIS A 327 -2.14 29.33 -11.82
N ASN A 328 -1.56 28.13 -11.76
CA ASN A 328 -1.30 27.21 -12.86
C ASN A 328 -2.51 26.32 -13.20
N GLN A 329 -3.73 26.86 -13.16
CA GLN A 329 -4.95 26.15 -13.59
C GLN A 329 -5.91 27.16 -14.23
N ASN A 330 -6.52 26.82 -15.37
CA ASN A 330 -7.34 27.72 -16.19
C ASN A 330 -6.59 29.00 -16.67
N GLU A 331 -5.33 28.88 -17.07
CA GLU A 331 -4.40 29.98 -17.33
C GLU A 331 -4.81 30.95 -18.46
N GLY A 332 -4.55 32.24 -18.25
CA GLY A 332 -4.86 33.30 -19.22
C GLY A 332 -6.36 33.59 -19.45
N SER A 333 -6.97 33.00 -20.49
CA SER A 333 -8.35 33.32 -20.91
C SER A 333 -9.08 32.22 -21.67
N ARG A 334 -10.23 31.80 -21.14
CA ARG A 334 -11.15 30.80 -21.72
C ARG A 334 -11.55 31.14 -23.16
N ALA A 335 -11.01 30.39 -24.11
CA ALA A 335 -11.21 30.56 -25.54
C ALA A 335 -12.40 29.75 -26.07
N GLU A 336 -12.53 28.48 -25.66
CA GLU A 336 -13.61 27.57 -26.06
C GLU A 336 -14.14 26.73 -24.88
N ILE A 337 -15.17 25.93 -25.14
CA ILE A 337 -15.69 24.92 -24.21
C ILE A 337 -15.61 23.59 -24.94
N TYR A 338 -14.82 22.65 -24.39
CA TYR A 338 -14.55 21.34 -24.99
C TYR A 338 -15.23 20.23 -24.16
N GLY A 339 -14.81 18.97 -24.36
CA GLY A 339 -14.95 17.88 -23.38
C GLY A 339 -16.31 17.19 -23.30
N VAL A 340 -17.33 17.74 -23.96
CA VAL A 340 -18.68 17.17 -23.97
C VAL A 340 -18.94 16.36 -25.25
N ASP A 341 -18.58 15.08 -25.21
CA ASP A 341 -18.90 14.09 -26.25
C ASP A 341 -20.34 13.56 -26.08
N ASP A 342 -21.21 13.85 -27.06
CA ASP A 342 -22.62 13.40 -27.11
C ASP A 342 -22.83 12.13 -27.96
N ASN A 343 -21.77 11.35 -28.19
CA ASN A 343 -21.69 10.25 -29.16
C ASN A 343 -21.96 10.72 -30.61
N ASN A 344 -21.02 11.50 -31.15
CA ASN A 344 -20.90 11.83 -32.57
C ASN A 344 -21.99 12.79 -33.12
N SER A 345 -22.38 13.81 -32.37
CA SER A 345 -23.37 14.82 -32.80
C SER A 345 -22.89 16.27 -32.52
N PRO A 346 -23.12 17.24 -33.43
CA PRO A 346 -22.58 18.59 -33.29
C PRO A 346 -23.49 19.53 -32.48
N VAL A 347 -23.95 19.13 -31.28
CA VAL A 347 -24.76 20.00 -30.40
C VAL A 347 -23.88 20.99 -29.63
N LYS A 348 -23.36 22.01 -30.34
CA LYS A 348 -23.01 23.26 -29.67
C LYS A 348 -24.29 23.84 -29.04
N ASN A 349 -24.22 24.19 -27.75
CA ASN A 349 -25.25 24.87 -26.93
C ASN A 349 -26.36 24.00 -26.29
N GLY A 350 -25.99 23.10 -25.38
CA GLY A 350 -26.94 22.61 -24.35
C GLY A 350 -26.40 22.59 -22.91
N LEU A 351 -25.07 22.68 -22.73
CA LEU A 351 -24.37 21.91 -21.71
C LEU A 351 -23.49 22.79 -20.81
N THR A 352 -23.97 24.00 -20.54
CA THR A 352 -23.32 25.04 -19.71
C THR A 352 -24.24 25.57 -18.59
N GLN A 353 -25.32 24.87 -18.28
CA GLN A 353 -26.12 25.11 -17.07
C GLN A 353 -25.68 24.15 -15.98
N GLY A 354 -24.91 24.65 -15.00
CA GLY A 354 -24.49 23.88 -13.84
C GLY A 354 -23.07 23.32 -13.87
N VAL A 355 -22.28 23.60 -14.92
CA VAL A 355 -20.82 23.40 -14.90
C VAL A 355 -20.17 24.75 -15.16
N GLU A 356 -19.40 25.22 -14.18
CA GLU A 356 -18.69 26.49 -14.18
C GLU A 356 -17.18 26.27 -14.34
N ASN A 357 -16.48 27.31 -14.80
CA ASN A 357 -15.07 27.34 -15.22
C ASN A 357 -14.69 26.44 -16.42
N PHE A 358 -14.95 25.12 -16.39
CA PHE A 358 -14.61 24.10 -17.40
C PHE A 358 -14.38 24.55 -18.86
N GLY A 359 -13.19 24.35 -19.44
CA GLY A 359 -12.98 24.49 -20.88
C GLY A 359 -11.58 24.88 -21.30
N VAL A 360 -11.39 25.26 -22.57
CA VAL A 360 -10.04 25.52 -23.11
C VAL A 360 -9.60 26.93 -22.73
N TYR A 361 -8.68 27.04 -21.78
CA TYR A 361 -7.97 28.27 -21.43
C TYR A 361 -6.69 28.43 -22.26
N LYS A 362 -6.21 29.68 -22.38
CA LYS A 362 -5.11 30.09 -23.28
C LYS A 362 -4.47 31.41 -22.82
N GLU A 363 -3.14 31.48 -22.75
CA GLU A 363 -2.39 32.74 -22.58
C GLU A 363 -1.64 33.17 -23.85
N GLY A 364 -1.45 34.48 -24.04
CA GLY A 364 -1.10 35.05 -25.34
C GLY A 364 0.31 35.62 -25.40
N VAL A 365 1.29 34.83 -25.85
CA VAL A 365 2.69 35.23 -25.97
C VAL A 365 2.95 35.94 -27.30
N SER A 366 3.27 37.23 -27.23
CA SER A 366 3.61 38.13 -28.34
C SER A 366 5.12 38.37 -28.47
N LEU A 367 5.71 38.16 -29.66
CA LEU A 367 7.11 38.55 -29.91
C LEU A 367 7.21 39.97 -30.48
N SER A 368 8.12 40.77 -29.91
CA SER A 368 8.54 42.08 -30.43
C SER A 368 10.06 42.13 -30.64
N VAL A 369 10.51 42.79 -31.71
CA VAL A 369 11.94 42.81 -32.12
C VAL A 369 12.43 44.25 -32.27
N THR A 370 13.59 44.55 -31.65
CA THR A 370 14.25 45.86 -31.73
C THR A 370 15.61 45.74 -32.47
N PRO A 371 15.76 46.33 -33.67
CA PRO A 371 17.00 46.30 -34.43
C PRO A 371 18.01 47.39 -34.02
N THR A 372 19.29 47.12 -34.20
CA THR A 372 20.38 48.13 -34.06
C THR A 372 20.68 48.93 -35.34
N SER A 373 20.16 48.53 -36.51
CA SER A 373 20.37 49.27 -37.77
C SER A 373 19.34 50.38 -38.02
N SER A 374 19.82 51.58 -38.39
CA SER A 374 19.01 52.77 -38.73
C SER A 374 18.15 52.66 -40.01
N TYR A 375 18.28 51.56 -40.75
CA TYR A 375 17.46 51.22 -41.92
C TYR A 375 16.21 50.39 -41.54
N LEU A 376 16.05 50.06 -40.26
CA LEU A 376 14.92 49.29 -39.76
C LEU A 376 14.19 50.03 -38.63
N LEU A 377 12.91 49.71 -38.45
CA LEU A 377 12.09 50.15 -37.33
C LEU A 377 11.75 48.95 -36.44
N PRO A 378 11.71 49.12 -35.09
CA PRO A 378 11.23 48.08 -34.18
C PRO A 378 9.79 47.65 -34.50
N THR A 379 9.46 46.40 -34.20
CA THR A 379 8.10 45.85 -34.34
C THR A 379 7.09 46.66 -33.55
N THR A 380 6.09 47.22 -34.21
CA THR A 380 4.98 47.92 -33.54
C THR A 380 3.86 46.96 -33.16
N ALA A 381 2.95 47.42 -32.29
CA ALA A 381 1.80 46.65 -31.83
C ALA A 381 0.87 46.12 -32.94
N ALA A 382 0.93 46.70 -34.16
CA ALA A 382 0.13 46.30 -35.32
C ALA A 382 0.80 45.22 -36.20
N ASN A 383 2.10 44.98 -36.03
CA ASN A 383 2.90 44.00 -36.80
C ASN A 383 3.57 42.95 -35.91
N ARG A 384 3.24 42.91 -34.61
CA ARG A 384 3.57 41.80 -33.72
C ARG A 384 2.65 40.61 -34.00
N ALA A 385 3.17 39.40 -33.86
CA ALA A 385 2.38 38.18 -33.87
C ALA A 385 2.29 37.63 -32.44
N GLU A 386 1.11 37.08 -32.16
CA GLU A 386 0.75 36.44 -30.90
C GLU A 386 0.61 34.95 -31.19
N GLY A 387 1.14 34.13 -30.29
CA GLY A 387 0.88 32.70 -30.23
C GLY A 387 0.24 32.38 -28.90
N TYR A 388 -0.50 31.27 -28.83
CA TYR A 388 -1.21 30.88 -27.62
C TYR A 388 -0.59 29.66 -27.00
N ILE A 389 -0.25 29.77 -25.72
CA ILE A 389 -0.09 28.58 -24.87
C ILE A 389 -1.51 28.12 -24.51
N ILE A 390 -1.74 26.82 -24.45
CA ILE A 390 -3.01 26.19 -24.08
C ILE A 390 -2.79 25.41 -22.79
N ASP A 391 -3.26 26.03 -21.71
CA ASP A 391 -3.57 25.43 -20.41
C ASP A 391 -4.15 24.00 -20.55
N ASN A 392 -3.60 23.06 -19.78
CA ASN A 392 -4.15 21.70 -19.69
C ASN A 392 -4.74 21.33 -18.32
N ASP A 393 -4.65 22.19 -17.30
CA ASP A 393 -5.08 21.84 -15.94
C ASP A 393 -6.43 22.52 -15.61
N ASP A 394 -7.53 21.79 -15.81
CA ASP A 394 -8.90 22.30 -15.88
C ASP A 394 -9.55 22.30 -14.46
N ASN A 395 -9.70 23.48 -13.85
CA ASN A 395 -10.34 23.62 -12.52
C ASN A 395 -11.82 24.00 -12.65
N LEU A 396 -12.72 23.03 -12.44
CA LEU A 396 -14.15 23.13 -12.71
C LEU A 396 -15.07 22.91 -11.51
N GLU A 397 -16.26 23.53 -11.54
CA GLU A 397 -17.29 23.36 -10.51
C GLU A 397 -18.62 22.86 -11.07
N ILE A 398 -19.18 21.79 -10.50
CA ILE A 398 -20.54 21.34 -10.82
C ILE A 398 -21.54 21.98 -9.84
N THR A 399 -22.10 23.14 -10.20
CA THR A 399 -22.90 24.01 -9.31
C THR A 399 -24.41 23.78 -9.36
N SER A 400 -24.93 23.12 -10.40
CA SER A 400 -26.37 22.79 -10.54
C SER A 400 -26.61 21.32 -10.90
N ASP A 401 -27.77 20.79 -10.51
CA ASP A 401 -28.07 19.35 -10.59
C ASP A 401 -28.03 18.81 -12.04
N LEU A 402 -27.12 17.88 -12.29
CA LEU A 402 -27.01 17.14 -13.55
C LEU A 402 -27.85 15.86 -13.47
N SER A 403 -28.72 15.63 -14.46
CA SER A 403 -29.56 14.43 -14.50
C SER A 403 -29.94 14.05 -15.93
N TYR A 404 -29.32 12.99 -16.46
CA TYR A 404 -29.69 12.38 -17.74
C TYR A 404 -30.44 11.06 -17.54
N ALA A 405 -31.34 10.73 -18.49
CA ALA A 405 -32.27 9.59 -18.37
C ALA A 405 -32.52 8.82 -19.69
N ASP A 406 -31.81 9.18 -20.78
CA ASP A 406 -32.12 8.76 -22.14
C ASP A 406 -31.19 7.63 -22.66
N GLY A 407 -30.49 6.92 -21.78
CA GLY A 407 -29.65 5.76 -22.13
C GLY A 407 -28.29 6.08 -22.75
N ASN A 408 -27.92 7.36 -22.82
CA ASN A 408 -26.57 7.81 -23.19
C ASN A 408 -25.89 8.38 -21.94
N ASN A 409 -24.77 7.77 -21.52
CA ASN A 409 -23.93 8.33 -20.47
C ASN A 409 -23.39 9.69 -20.90
N TYR A 410 -23.68 10.73 -20.12
CA TYR A 410 -23.09 12.05 -20.31
C TYR A 410 -21.61 12.02 -19.90
N ARG A 411 -20.71 12.68 -20.65
CA ARG A 411 -19.27 12.74 -20.34
C ARG A 411 -18.82 14.17 -20.05
N ILE A 412 -18.09 14.33 -18.96
CA ILE A 412 -17.14 15.42 -18.74
C ILE A 412 -15.75 14.84 -19.01
N LYS A 413 -14.92 15.57 -19.77
CA LYS A 413 -13.53 15.25 -20.09
C LYS A 413 -12.72 16.54 -20.10
N THR A 414 -11.76 16.64 -19.21
CA THR A 414 -10.78 17.75 -19.08
C THR A 414 -9.55 17.48 -19.96
N LEU A 415 -9.09 16.22 -20.01
CA LEU A 415 -7.93 15.67 -20.74
C LEU A 415 -6.61 15.85 -19.96
N ASP A 416 -5.57 15.12 -20.39
CA ASP A 416 -4.26 14.98 -19.74
C ASP A 416 -3.72 16.30 -19.11
N GLY A 417 -3.70 16.35 -17.76
CA GLY A 417 -3.37 17.49 -16.89
C GLY A 417 -3.69 17.25 -15.40
N ASP A 418 -3.16 18.06 -14.49
CA ASP A 418 -3.38 18.01 -13.03
C ASP A 418 -4.73 18.69 -12.65
N ASP A 419 -5.85 18.01 -12.89
CA ASP A 419 -7.19 18.63 -12.85
C ASP A 419 -7.77 18.87 -11.45
N THR A 420 -8.82 19.68 -11.38
CA THR A 420 -9.60 19.83 -10.14
C THR A 420 -11.11 19.93 -10.38
N VAL A 421 -11.82 18.86 -10.03
CA VAL A 421 -13.27 18.71 -10.19
C VAL A 421 -13.99 18.88 -8.84
N THR A 422 -14.64 20.02 -8.64
CA THR A 422 -15.40 20.28 -7.39
C THR A 422 -16.91 20.13 -7.59
N ILE A 423 -17.49 19.11 -6.96
CA ILE A 423 -18.90 18.72 -7.12
C ILE A 423 -19.74 19.37 -6.02
N LYS A 424 -20.63 20.28 -6.43
CA LYS A 424 -21.50 21.09 -5.55
C LYS A 424 -22.98 20.94 -5.93
N ALA A 425 -23.38 19.81 -6.52
CA ALA A 425 -24.76 19.51 -6.92
C ALA A 425 -25.02 17.99 -7.02
N ASN A 426 -26.27 17.59 -7.24
CA ASN A 426 -26.58 16.19 -7.55
C ASN A 426 -26.09 15.84 -8.97
N VAL A 427 -25.58 14.63 -9.17
CA VAL A 427 -25.03 14.17 -10.45
C VAL A 427 -25.57 12.78 -10.77
N LYS A 428 -26.40 12.68 -11.82
CA LYS A 428 -27.03 11.43 -12.26
C LYS A 428 -26.79 11.11 -13.74
N GLY A 429 -26.39 9.87 -14.02
CA GLY A 429 -26.16 9.36 -15.38
C GLY A 429 -24.94 9.99 -16.07
N THR A 430 -23.95 10.45 -15.29
CA THR A 430 -22.75 11.13 -15.78
C THR A 430 -21.51 10.29 -15.50
N GLN A 431 -20.62 10.26 -16.48
CA GLN A 431 -19.22 9.87 -16.36
C GLN A 431 -18.37 11.14 -16.29
N ILE A 432 -17.46 11.19 -15.34
CA ILE A 432 -16.40 12.19 -15.25
C ILE A 432 -15.11 11.43 -15.52
N ASN A 433 -14.39 11.88 -16.55
CA ASN A 433 -13.02 11.50 -16.84
C ASN A 433 -12.17 12.74 -16.62
N THR A 434 -11.07 12.60 -15.90
CA THR A 434 -9.97 13.55 -16.00
C THR A 434 -9.04 13.17 -17.15
N ASP A 435 -8.74 11.87 -17.25
CA ASP A 435 -7.70 11.25 -18.10
C ASP A 435 -6.36 11.23 -17.29
N ASP A 436 -5.15 11.48 -17.83
CA ASP A 436 -3.88 11.26 -17.08
C ASP A 436 -3.34 12.55 -16.37
N GLY A 437 -3.11 12.53 -15.03
CA GLY A 437 -2.51 13.62 -14.23
C GLY A 437 -2.65 13.45 -12.70
N ASP A 438 -2.07 14.33 -11.86
CA ASP A 438 -2.22 14.28 -10.38
C ASP A 438 -3.57 14.89 -9.93
N ASP A 439 -4.68 14.18 -10.20
CA ASP A 439 -6.03 14.76 -10.19
C ASP A 439 -6.69 14.91 -8.80
N ILE A 440 -7.59 15.89 -8.67
CA ILE A 440 -8.34 16.14 -7.42
C ILE A 440 -9.86 16.24 -7.63
N VAL A 441 -10.62 15.39 -6.93
CA VAL A 441 -12.09 15.36 -6.94
C VAL A 441 -12.66 15.67 -5.57
N ASN A 442 -13.40 16.78 -5.44
CA ASN A 442 -13.91 17.30 -4.16
C ASN A 442 -15.44 17.25 -4.06
N PHE A 443 -15.98 16.67 -2.99
CA PHE A 443 -17.42 16.63 -2.67
C PHE A 443 -17.74 17.51 -1.45
N ASP A 444 -17.91 18.82 -1.69
CA ASP A 444 -17.95 19.87 -0.66
C ASP A 444 -19.37 20.40 -0.35
N LYS A 445 -20.42 19.60 -0.56
CA LYS A 445 -21.80 20.01 -0.26
C LYS A 445 -22.66 18.91 0.34
N ALA A 446 -23.28 19.21 1.48
CA ALA A 446 -24.16 18.29 2.18
C ALA A 446 -25.33 17.81 1.30
N GLY A 447 -25.47 16.50 1.16
CA GLY A 447 -26.61 15.83 0.55
C GLY A 447 -26.49 15.52 -0.94
N ILE A 448 -25.30 15.66 -1.55
CA ILE A 448 -25.03 15.24 -2.94
C ILE A 448 -25.47 13.79 -3.15
N ALA A 449 -26.31 13.56 -4.15
CA ALA A 449 -26.53 12.25 -4.74
C ALA A 449 -25.69 12.11 -6.01
N PHE A 450 -24.70 11.22 -5.99
CA PHE A 450 -23.89 10.83 -7.15
C PHE A 450 -24.24 9.39 -7.55
N GLY A 451 -24.80 9.16 -8.74
CA GLY A 451 -25.13 7.80 -9.20
C GLY A 451 -26.30 7.69 -10.17
N SER A 452 -26.57 6.48 -10.65
CA SER A 452 -27.62 6.20 -11.63
C SER A 452 -28.88 5.54 -11.05
N ASP A 453 -30.03 5.88 -11.65
CA ASP A 453 -31.32 5.24 -11.37
C ASP A 453 -31.49 3.92 -12.15
N ASN A 454 -30.86 3.74 -13.33
CA ASN A 454 -30.82 2.46 -14.06
C ASN A 454 -29.76 1.50 -13.49
N ILE A 455 -29.93 0.18 -13.63
CA ILE A 455 -28.94 -0.84 -13.24
C ILE A 455 -27.85 -1.05 -14.28
N ASP A 456 -28.14 -0.82 -15.57
CA ASP A 456 -27.22 -1.12 -16.68
C ASP A 456 -26.37 0.09 -17.11
N GLU A 457 -26.75 1.29 -16.66
CA GLU A 457 -25.98 2.54 -16.83
C GLU A 457 -25.41 2.92 -15.46
N HIS A 458 -24.09 2.90 -15.31
CA HIS A 458 -23.43 3.36 -14.10
C HIS A 458 -22.96 4.81 -14.29
N ALA A 459 -23.18 5.67 -13.29
CA ALA A 459 -22.38 6.90 -13.22
C ALA A 459 -20.95 6.52 -12.82
N SER A 460 -19.94 7.25 -13.29
CA SER A 460 -18.60 7.02 -12.79
C SER A 460 -17.76 8.29 -12.68
N ILE A 461 -16.75 8.21 -11.83
CA ILE A 461 -15.55 9.03 -11.92
C ILE A 461 -14.42 8.04 -12.21
N ASN A 462 -13.60 8.34 -13.20
CA ASN A 462 -12.41 7.56 -13.53
C ASN A 462 -11.29 8.57 -13.80
N MET A 463 -10.32 8.60 -12.89
CA MET A 463 -9.01 9.19 -13.11
C MET A 463 -8.11 8.10 -13.74
N TYR A 464 -6.89 8.41 -14.19
CA TYR A 464 -6.06 7.43 -14.93
C TYR A 464 -4.67 7.29 -14.30
N GLU A 465 -3.56 7.64 -14.96
CA GLU A 465 -2.23 7.48 -14.35
C GLU A 465 -1.78 8.77 -13.64
N GLY A 466 -1.80 8.75 -12.31
CA GLY A 466 -1.57 9.93 -11.45
C GLY A 466 -1.26 9.61 -9.99
N ASN A 467 -1.18 10.62 -9.13
CA ASN A 467 -1.21 10.48 -7.66
C ASN A 467 -2.54 11.04 -7.12
N ASP A 468 -3.63 10.35 -7.44
CA ASP A 468 -4.99 10.89 -7.41
C ASP A 468 -5.54 11.17 -6.01
N THR A 469 -6.46 12.13 -5.88
CA THR A 469 -7.11 12.45 -4.60
C THR A 469 -8.62 12.64 -4.70
N VAL A 470 -9.38 11.81 -3.99
CA VAL A 470 -10.85 11.93 -3.84
C VAL A 470 -11.19 12.36 -2.41
N ASN A 471 -11.74 13.57 -2.24
CA ASN A 471 -12.14 14.13 -0.95
C ASN A 471 -13.66 14.18 -0.78
N ILE A 472 -14.16 13.49 0.25
CA ILE A 472 -15.57 13.56 0.68
C ILE A 472 -15.65 14.30 2.01
N ASN A 473 -15.81 15.62 1.91
CA ASN A 473 -15.82 16.55 3.05
C ASN A 473 -17.24 16.79 3.60
N GLU A 474 -18.27 16.48 2.81
CA GLU A 474 -19.68 16.65 3.17
C GLU A 474 -20.52 15.41 2.83
N ALA A 475 -21.66 15.25 3.50
CA ALA A 475 -22.40 13.98 3.48
C ALA A 475 -22.97 13.60 2.09
N MET A 476 -22.63 12.39 1.61
CA MET A 476 -22.93 11.87 0.27
C MET A 476 -23.96 10.73 0.28
N LYS A 477 -24.73 10.64 -0.81
CA LYS A 477 -25.42 9.42 -1.26
C LYS A 477 -24.76 8.88 -2.53
N LEU A 478 -24.10 7.73 -2.42
CA LEU A 478 -23.52 7.01 -3.54
C LEU A 478 -24.60 6.08 -4.11
N GLY A 479 -25.16 6.43 -5.26
CA GLY A 479 -26.17 5.64 -5.97
C GLY A 479 -25.55 4.43 -6.66
N LYS A 480 -26.01 4.13 -7.88
CA LYS A 480 -25.27 3.18 -8.74
C LYS A 480 -24.12 3.93 -9.40
N ALA A 481 -22.93 3.77 -8.83
CA ALA A 481 -21.76 4.57 -9.09
C ALA A 481 -20.47 3.81 -8.78
N HIS A 482 -19.46 4.05 -9.60
CA HIS A 482 -18.07 3.67 -9.34
C HIS A 482 -17.21 4.93 -9.31
N ILE A 483 -16.27 5.00 -8.38
CA ILE A 483 -15.19 5.98 -8.40
C ILE A 483 -13.90 5.15 -8.48
N SER A 484 -13.29 5.14 -9.66
CA SER A 484 -11.89 4.77 -9.85
C SER A 484 -11.05 6.00 -9.50
N LEU A 485 -9.96 5.77 -8.78
CA LEU A 485 -8.80 6.66 -8.86
C LEU A 485 -8.04 6.15 -10.10
N ASP A 486 -7.07 5.24 -10.00
CA ASP A 486 -6.63 4.46 -11.18
C ASP A 486 -7.79 3.77 -11.94
N PHE A 487 -7.85 3.98 -13.26
CA PHE A 487 -8.66 3.18 -14.18
C PHE A 487 -7.91 1.95 -14.74
N TYR A 488 -6.58 1.90 -14.63
CA TYR A 488 -5.75 0.82 -15.18
C TYR A 488 -5.07 -0.01 -14.09
N GLU A 489 -5.31 -1.33 -14.06
CA GLU A 489 -4.73 -2.21 -13.02
C GLU A 489 -3.19 -2.39 -13.06
N ASN A 490 -2.45 -1.59 -13.83
CA ASN A 490 -0.99 -1.66 -13.94
C ASN A 490 -0.32 -0.27 -13.92
N SER A 491 -1.05 0.76 -13.52
CA SER A 491 -0.47 2.04 -13.13
C SER A 491 0.53 1.88 -11.99
N THR A 492 1.13 3.00 -11.57
CA THR A 492 1.98 3.07 -10.37
C THR A 492 1.66 4.31 -9.52
N GLY A 493 0.37 4.61 -9.33
CA GLY A 493 -0.11 5.79 -8.62
C GLY A 493 0.14 5.77 -7.11
N LYS A 494 -0.43 6.75 -6.40
CA LYS A 494 -0.38 6.87 -4.92
C LYS A 494 -1.65 7.49 -4.38
N ASP A 495 -2.72 6.75 -4.57
CA ASP A 495 -4.05 7.31 -4.64
C ASP A 495 -4.66 7.50 -3.25
N THR A 496 -5.32 8.63 -3.03
CA THR A 496 -5.76 9.08 -1.71
C THR A 496 -7.28 9.25 -1.67
N LEU A 497 -7.96 8.30 -1.02
CA LEU A 497 -9.40 8.37 -0.73
C LEU A 497 -9.64 8.91 0.68
N ASN A 498 -10.03 10.19 0.80
CA ASN A 498 -10.37 10.84 2.06
C ASN A 498 -11.89 10.90 2.29
N ILE A 499 -12.38 10.16 3.28
CA ILE A 499 -13.79 10.17 3.72
C ILE A 499 -13.90 10.82 5.10
N ASN A 500 -14.23 12.11 5.09
CA ASN A 500 -14.38 12.96 6.29
C ASN A 500 -15.85 13.15 6.73
N ALA A 501 -16.81 12.65 5.94
CA ALA A 501 -18.26 12.78 6.18
C ALA A 501 -19.04 11.52 5.78
N ASP A 502 -20.30 11.42 6.21
CA ASP A 502 -21.18 10.26 5.98
C ASP A 502 -21.34 9.91 4.48
N VAL A 503 -21.03 8.67 4.10
CA VAL A 503 -21.25 8.12 2.75
C VAL A 503 -22.30 7.01 2.81
N THR A 504 -23.40 7.19 2.07
CA THR A 504 -24.52 6.23 2.05
C THR A 504 -24.71 5.62 0.67
N GLY A 505 -24.23 4.39 0.51
CA GLY A 505 -24.38 3.53 -0.67
C GLY A 505 -25.68 2.73 -0.72
N LEU A 506 -25.85 1.91 -1.76
CA LEU A 506 -27.06 1.11 -1.97
C LEU A 506 -27.03 -0.30 -1.33
N GLY A 507 -25.88 -0.74 -0.79
CA GLY A 507 -25.70 -2.04 -0.12
C GLY A 507 -24.52 -2.84 -0.68
N THR A 508 -24.31 -4.06 -0.15
CA THR A 508 -23.15 -4.94 -0.44
C THR A 508 -23.02 -5.48 -1.87
N THR A 509 -23.88 -5.04 -2.79
CA THR A 509 -23.63 -5.21 -4.24
C THR A 509 -22.50 -4.30 -4.69
N LYS A 510 -21.64 -4.73 -5.63
CA LYS A 510 -20.63 -3.86 -6.29
C LYS A 510 -21.23 -2.70 -7.14
N ASN A 511 -22.45 -2.27 -6.86
CA ASN A 511 -23.12 -1.14 -7.54
C ASN A 511 -22.70 0.23 -6.97
N SER A 512 -22.15 0.28 -5.75
CA SER A 512 -21.70 1.51 -5.09
C SER A 512 -20.27 1.27 -4.62
N SER A 513 -19.25 1.71 -5.35
CA SER A 513 -17.85 1.38 -5.02
C SER A 513 -16.83 2.49 -5.19
N PHE A 514 -15.77 2.39 -4.40
CA PHE A 514 -14.46 2.98 -4.65
C PHE A 514 -13.49 1.86 -5.05
N TYR A 515 -12.63 2.15 -6.01
CA TYR A 515 -11.55 1.30 -6.50
C TYR A 515 -10.33 2.22 -6.60
N LEU A 516 -9.22 1.88 -5.93
CA LEU A 516 -8.01 2.69 -5.98
C LEU A 516 -7.19 2.22 -7.18
N GLY A 517 -6.44 1.11 -7.10
CA GLY A 517 -6.17 0.29 -8.30
C GLY A 517 -4.76 -0.28 -8.42
N GLY A 518 -3.75 0.59 -8.60
CA GLY A 518 -2.38 0.21 -8.89
C GLY A 518 -1.34 1.21 -8.37
N GLY A 519 -1.15 1.27 -7.05
CA GLY A 519 -0.25 2.24 -6.41
C GLY A 519 0.40 1.77 -5.10
N ASP A 520 0.81 2.70 -4.22
CA ASP A 520 0.83 2.39 -2.77
C ASP A 520 -0.14 3.36 -2.11
N ASP A 521 -1.38 2.92 -1.88
CA ASP A 521 -2.51 3.84 -1.78
C ASP A 521 -2.89 4.21 -0.32
N ALA A 522 -3.79 5.17 -0.15
CA ALA A 522 -4.13 5.80 1.11
C ALA A 522 -5.65 5.99 1.33
N ILE A 523 -6.31 5.01 1.95
CA ILE A 523 -7.73 5.08 2.33
C ILE A 523 -7.86 5.66 3.76
N ASN A 524 -8.45 6.85 3.88
CA ASN A 524 -8.60 7.58 5.13
C ASN A 524 -10.08 7.78 5.48
N ILE A 525 -10.61 7.07 6.48
CA ILE A 525 -12.01 7.21 6.94
C ILE A 525 -12.04 7.77 8.35
N LYS A 526 -12.49 9.02 8.51
CA LYS A 526 -12.35 9.78 9.77
C LYS A 526 -13.65 10.46 10.17
N ASN A 527 -14.13 10.19 11.39
CA ASN A 527 -15.37 10.79 11.96
C ASN A 527 -16.67 10.54 11.16
N ALA A 528 -16.69 9.56 10.25
CA ALA A 528 -17.72 9.37 9.24
C ALA A 528 -18.49 8.04 9.38
N THR A 529 -19.74 8.00 8.91
CA THR A 529 -20.48 6.75 8.66
C THR A 529 -20.34 6.32 7.20
N VAL A 530 -19.67 5.21 6.91
CA VAL A 530 -19.64 4.62 5.56
C VAL A 530 -20.58 3.42 5.53
N SER A 531 -21.65 3.48 4.74
CA SER A 531 -22.75 2.51 4.81
C SER A 531 -23.18 1.99 3.44
N GLY A 532 -23.01 0.69 3.17
CA GLY A 532 -23.53 0.03 1.96
C GLY A 532 -22.67 0.25 0.71
N VAL A 533 -21.35 0.22 0.86
CA VAL A 533 -20.35 0.52 -0.18
C VAL A 533 -19.34 -0.64 -0.29
N ASN A 534 -18.71 -0.82 -1.45
CA ASN A 534 -17.52 -1.65 -1.59
C ASN A 534 -16.29 -0.74 -1.75
N ILE A 535 -15.24 -0.94 -0.96
CA ILE A 535 -13.94 -0.31 -1.16
C ILE A 535 -12.96 -1.43 -1.54
N ASP A 536 -12.34 -1.34 -2.71
CA ASP A 536 -11.25 -2.22 -3.16
C ASP A 536 -9.96 -1.39 -3.18
N ALA A 537 -9.00 -1.72 -2.31
CA ALA A 537 -7.69 -1.06 -2.30
C ALA A 537 -6.89 -1.48 -3.56
N SER A 538 -6.92 -2.78 -3.86
CA SER A 538 -6.48 -3.43 -5.11
C SER A 538 -5.02 -3.88 -5.09
N LYS A 539 -4.14 -3.35 -5.95
CA LYS A 539 -2.73 -3.75 -6.05
C LYS A 539 -1.87 -2.62 -5.50
N GLY A 540 -1.22 -2.85 -4.37
CA GLY A 540 -0.34 -1.87 -3.75
C GLY A 540 0.12 -2.28 -2.37
N ALA A 541 1.04 -1.54 -1.77
CA ALA A 541 1.40 -1.71 -0.35
C ALA A 541 0.58 -0.77 0.53
N ASP A 542 -0.74 -0.96 0.51
CA ASP A 542 -1.74 0.05 0.81
C ASP A 542 -1.82 0.43 2.29
N THR A 543 -2.32 1.64 2.56
CA THR A 543 -2.50 2.17 3.90
C THR A 543 -3.95 2.55 4.15
N ILE A 544 -4.57 1.88 5.14
CA ILE A 544 -6.00 2.06 5.45
C ILE A 544 -6.16 2.53 6.90
N SER A 545 -6.51 3.80 7.08
CA SER A 545 -6.70 4.43 8.39
C SER A 545 -8.19 4.67 8.67
N ILE A 546 -8.72 4.04 9.72
CA ILE A 546 -10.14 4.13 10.10
C ILE A 546 -10.24 4.61 11.55
N ASP A 547 -10.60 5.89 11.76
CA ASP A 547 -10.55 6.57 13.06
C ASP A 547 -11.90 7.22 13.43
N ASN A 548 -12.43 6.88 14.60
CA ASN A 548 -13.72 7.36 15.13
C ASN A 548 -14.88 7.25 14.11
N ALA A 549 -14.86 6.20 13.28
CA ALA A 549 -15.75 6.01 12.14
C ALA A 549 -16.73 4.84 12.35
N THR A 550 -17.85 4.83 11.61
CA THR A 550 -18.83 3.72 11.65
C THR A 550 -19.04 3.08 10.28
N ILE A 551 -18.57 1.85 10.10
CA ILE A 551 -18.60 1.11 8.83
C ILE A 551 -19.79 0.12 8.84
N LYS A 552 -20.76 0.23 7.92
CA LYS A 552 -22.02 -0.54 7.97
C LYS A 552 -22.33 -1.25 6.64
N LYS A 553 -22.44 -2.58 6.63
CA LYS A 553 -22.72 -3.36 5.40
C LYS A 553 -21.80 -2.98 4.24
N THR A 554 -20.53 -2.79 4.58
CA THR A 554 -19.48 -2.31 3.70
C THR A 554 -18.34 -3.32 3.75
N ASN A 555 -17.78 -3.63 2.59
CA ASN A 555 -16.61 -4.51 2.48
C ASN A 555 -15.41 -3.63 2.10
N ILE A 556 -14.30 -3.76 2.83
CA ILE A 556 -13.04 -3.09 2.54
C ILE A 556 -12.01 -4.17 2.22
N SER A 557 -11.63 -4.28 0.95
CA SER A 557 -11.02 -5.48 0.40
C SER A 557 -9.58 -5.22 -0.07
N LEU A 558 -8.69 -6.10 0.37
CA LEU A 558 -7.26 -6.07 0.07
C LEU A 558 -6.99 -7.02 -1.12
N THR A 559 -7.47 -6.68 -2.32
CA THR A 559 -7.61 -7.62 -3.44
C THR A 559 -6.46 -7.63 -4.44
N HIS A 560 -5.54 -8.55 -4.21
CA HIS A 560 -4.47 -8.85 -5.16
C HIS A 560 -4.97 -9.85 -6.22
N GLY A 561 -5.13 -9.41 -7.47
CA GLY A 561 -5.66 -10.24 -8.56
C GLY A 561 -4.71 -11.33 -9.07
N ASP A 562 -3.45 -10.96 -9.34
CA ASP A 562 -2.44 -11.81 -10.00
C ASP A 562 -1.01 -11.69 -9.39
N LYS A 563 -0.80 -10.91 -8.32
CA LYS A 563 0.53 -10.70 -7.71
C LYS A 563 0.48 -10.88 -6.18
N LEU A 564 1.30 -11.78 -5.66
CA LEU A 564 1.57 -12.00 -4.22
C LEU A 564 1.89 -10.77 -3.36
N ASN A 565 2.59 -9.80 -3.94
CA ASN A 565 3.88 -9.41 -3.34
C ASN A 565 3.91 -8.05 -2.63
N GLU A 566 2.80 -7.34 -2.52
CA GLU A 566 2.68 -6.11 -1.73
C GLU A 566 2.05 -6.35 -0.33
N ALA A 567 2.07 -5.35 0.56
CA ALA A 567 1.98 -5.57 2.02
C ALA A 567 1.18 -4.47 2.77
N ASP A 568 -0.14 -4.61 2.74
CA ASP A 568 -1.10 -3.62 3.22
C ASP A 568 -1.11 -3.48 4.74
N LYS A 569 -1.42 -2.27 5.21
CA LYS A 569 -1.42 -1.88 6.61
C LYS A 569 -2.72 -1.17 6.97
N VAL A 570 -3.59 -1.89 7.66
CA VAL A 570 -4.84 -1.37 8.22
C VAL A 570 -4.62 -0.97 9.67
N ASP A 571 -4.91 0.28 10.01
CA ASP A 571 -4.95 0.80 11.37
C ASP A 571 -6.37 1.25 11.73
N ILE A 572 -7.02 0.53 12.65
CA ILE A 572 -8.39 0.77 13.10
C ILE A 572 -8.37 1.31 14.54
N ASN A 573 -8.98 2.48 14.76
CA ASN A 573 -9.09 3.12 16.07
C ASN A 573 -10.51 3.67 16.35
N ASP A 574 -11.01 3.45 17.57
CA ASP A 574 -12.31 3.96 18.06
C ASP A 574 -13.51 3.73 17.11
N ALA A 575 -13.46 2.68 16.28
CA ALA A 575 -14.38 2.48 15.17
C ALA A 575 -15.52 1.49 15.47
N THR A 576 -16.62 1.55 14.72
CA THR A 576 -17.73 0.59 14.86
C THR A 576 -18.12 -0.04 13.52
N PHE A 577 -17.85 -1.33 13.36
CA PHE A 577 -18.21 -2.14 12.19
C PHE A 577 -19.53 -2.85 12.45
N ILE A 578 -20.49 -2.76 11.51
CA ILE A 578 -21.81 -3.40 11.62
C ILE A 578 -22.10 -4.21 10.35
N GLY A 579 -22.04 -5.54 10.45
CA GLY A 579 -22.22 -6.46 9.32
C GLY A 579 -21.27 -6.17 8.14
N SER A 580 -20.01 -5.86 8.45
CA SER A 580 -18.99 -5.35 7.54
C SER A 580 -17.70 -6.17 7.67
N SER A 581 -16.96 -6.36 6.58
CA SER A 581 -15.64 -7.00 6.58
C SER A 581 -14.52 -6.02 6.22
N ILE A 582 -13.33 -6.32 6.72
CA ILE A 582 -12.09 -5.73 6.23
C ILE A 582 -10.98 -6.78 6.14
N GLY A 583 -10.31 -6.86 4.98
CA GLY A 583 -9.20 -7.80 4.79
C GLY A 583 -9.04 -8.36 3.37
N VAL A 584 -8.14 -9.34 3.26
CA VAL A 584 -7.79 -10.04 2.02
C VAL A 584 -8.97 -10.86 1.50
N VAL A 585 -9.38 -10.58 0.27
CA VAL A 585 -10.42 -11.32 -0.47
C VAL A 585 -9.77 -12.00 -1.67
N ASN A 586 -9.15 -13.15 -1.45
CA ASN A 586 -8.56 -13.94 -2.53
C ASN A 586 -9.67 -14.45 -3.48
N SER A 587 -9.66 -13.94 -4.71
CA SER A 587 -10.63 -14.23 -5.77
C SER A 587 -10.01 -14.98 -6.97
N SER A 588 -8.89 -15.68 -6.75
CA SER A 588 -8.12 -16.41 -7.76
C SER A 588 -8.99 -17.30 -8.66
N TYR A 589 -9.16 -16.89 -9.92
CA TYR A 589 -10.10 -17.49 -10.88
C TYR A 589 -9.74 -18.93 -11.33
N ASN A 590 -8.48 -19.34 -11.08
CA ASN A 590 -7.85 -20.51 -11.70
C ASN A 590 -7.46 -21.63 -10.71
N GLY A 591 -7.66 -21.44 -9.40
CA GLY A 591 -7.47 -22.49 -8.39
C GLY A 591 -6.03 -22.76 -7.92
N GLU A 592 -5.01 -22.14 -8.52
CA GLU A 592 -3.71 -22.00 -7.87
C GLU A 592 -3.84 -20.94 -6.77
N MET A 593 -3.87 -21.38 -5.51
CA MET A 593 -3.77 -20.50 -4.35
C MET A 593 -2.37 -19.90 -4.33
N ALA A 594 -2.25 -18.64 -4.74
CA ALA A 594 -1.03 -17.89 -4.51
C ALA A 594 -0.79 -17.73 -3.00
N ASP A 595 0.46 -17.86 -2.58
CA ASP A 595 0.88 -18.01 -1.19
C ASP A 595 0.72 -16.70 -0.39
N LEU A 596 -0.16 -16.70 0.62
CA LEU A 596 -0.43 -15.53 1.49
C LEU A 596 0.65 -15.33 2.58
N ASN A 597 1.90 -15.72 2.30
CA ASN A 597 3.07 -15.44 3.12
C ASN A 597 3.55 -13.97 3.06
N ASN A 598 2.72 -13.05 2.56
CA ASN A 598 3.01 -11.62 2.46
C ASN A 598 2.57 -10.85 3.72
N ASP A 599 3.28 -9.77 4.06
CA ASP A 599 3.14 -9.01 5.32
C ASP A 599 1.91 -8.08 5.36
N GLN A 600 0.74 -8.66 5.09
CA GLN A 600 -0.58 -8.06 5.24
C GLN A 600 -0.89 -7.90 6.75
N VAL A 601 -1.13 -6.68 7.23
CA VAL A 601 -1.31 -6.38 8.67
C VAL A 601 -2.62 -5.64 8.94
N ILE A 602 -3.44 -6.15 9.86
CA ILE A 602 -4.56 -5.42 10.47
C ILE A 602 -4.26 -5.18 11.95
N ASN A 603 -4.20 -3.91 12.36
CA ASN A 603 -4.11 -3.51 13.76
C ASN A 603 -5.46 -2.92 14.23
N VAL A 604 -5.93 -3.33 15.41
CA VAL A 604 -7.16 -2.84 16.03
C VAL A 604 -6.88 -2.28 17.42
N ARG A 605 -7.30 -1.04 17.67
CA ARG A 605 -7.06 -0.27 18.91
C ARG A 605 -8.28 0.56 19.31
N GLY A 606 -8.19 1.23 20.47
CA GLY A 606 -9.23 2.12 20.99
C GLY A 606 -10.52 1.39 21.35
N LYS A 607 -11.64 2.11 21.37
CA LYS A 607 -12.98 1.60 21.69
C LYS A 607 -13.64 0.85 20.51
N THR A 608 -12.87 0.09 19.74
CA THR A 608 -13.36 -0.51 18.50
C THR A 608 -14.35 -1.67 18.76
N SER A 609 -15.39 -1.76 17.94
CA SER A 609 -16.45 -2.77 18.02
C SER A 609 -16.79 -3.37 16.65
N PHE A 610 -16.95 -4.68 16.57
CA PHE A 610 -17.46 -5.44 15.42
C PHE A 610 -18.78 -6.10 15.79
N ILE A 611 -19.84 -5.80 15.02
CA ILE A 611 -21.22 -6.15 15.35
C ILE A 611 -21.86 -6.84 14.15
N ASN A 612 -21.93 -8.18 14.17
CA ASN A 612 -22.69 -8.93 13.17
C ASN A 612 -24.18 -8.96 13.57
N THR A 613 -25.10 -8.75 12.62
CA THR A 613 -26.54 -8.58 12.89
C THR A 613 -27.44 -9.68 12.31
N GLY A 614 -26.89 -10.69 11.63
CA GLY A 614 -27.67 -11.80 11.09
C GLY A 614 -26.83 -12.88 10.43
N THR A 615 -27.41 -14.07 10.26
CA THR A 615 -26.75 -15.30 9.77
C THR A 615 -26.08 -15.21 8.39
N ASN A 616 -26.22 -14.08 7.70
CA ASN A 616 -25.76 -13.85 6.34
C ASN A 616 -24.87 -12.59 6.23
N ASP A 617 -24.65 -11.84 7.30
CA ASP A 617 -23.68 -10.73 7.27
C ASP A 617 -22.26 -11.35 7.33
N SER A 618 -21.45 -11.12 6.31
CA SER A 618 -20.07 -11.60 6.22
C SER A 618 -19.10 -10.70 6.99
N GLY A 619 -19.33 -10.57 8.30
CA GLY A 619 -18.54 -9.71 9.19
C GLY A 619 -17.28 -10.37 9.76
N GLY A 620 -16.12 -9.72 9.62
CA GLY A 620 -14.87 -10.23 10.18
C GLY A 620 -13.61 -9.51 9.71
N LEU A 621 -12.47 -10.01 10.19
CA LEU A 621 -11.10 -9.60 9.85
C LEU A 621 -10.38 -10.72 9.09
N SER A 622 -9.58 -10.39 8.08
CA SER A 622 -8.80 -11.36 7.29
C SER A 622 -7.47 -10.77 6.82
N ALA A 623 -6.34 -11.14 7.43
CA ALA A 623 -5.00 -10.73 6.97
C ALA A 623 -3.94 -11.68 7.53
N THR A 624 -2.74 -11.69 6.94
CA THR A 624 -1.64 -12.56 7.40
C THR A 624 -1.32 -12.33 8.87
N HIS A 625 -1.29 -11.06 9.31
CA HIS A 625 -1.10 -10.67 10.71
C HIS A 625 -2.31 -9.85 11.20
N VAL A 626 -2.93 -10.25 12.31
CA VAL A 626 -4.07 -9.54 12.93
C VAL A 626 -3.76 -9.26 14.41
N ASN A 627 -3.58 -7.98 14.74
CA ASN A 627 -3.15 -7.49 16.05
C ASN A 627 -4.26 -6.69 16.75
N ILE A 628 -5.02 -7.34 17.63
CA ILE A 628 -6.13 -6.75 18.37
C ILE A 628 -5.65 -6.34 19.77
N ASN A 629 -5.67 -5.04 20.08
CA ASN A 629 -5.09 -4.47 21.29
C ASN A 629 -6.09 -3.51 21.97
N GLY A 630 -6.93 -4.06 22.85
CA GLY A 630 -7.85 -3.29 23.69
C GLY A 630 -7.21 -2.81 25.00
N THR A 631 -8.06 -2.43 25.97
CA THR A 631 -7.67 -2.13 27.35
C THR A 631 -8.72 -2.63 28.36
N ASP A 632 -8.41 -2.60 29.66
CA ASP A 632 -9.38 -2.92 30.72
C ASP A 632 -10.64 -2.03 30.73
N SER A 633 -10.53 -0.76 30.29
CA SER A 633 -11.68 0.15 30.21
C SER A 633 -12.43 0.05 28.88
N ASP A 634 -11.69 -0.25 27.81
CA ASP A 634 -12.15 -0.22 26.43
C ASP A 634 -11.63 -1.48 25.73
N LYS A 635 -12.30 -2.61 26.02
CA LYS A 635 -12.06 -3.89 25.35
C LYS A 635 -12.59 -3.87 23.92
N ILE A 636 -11.87 -4.53 23.01
CA ILE A 636 -12.35 -4.68 21.63
C ILE A 636 -13.52 -5.66 21.63
N LEU A 637 -14.70 -5.17 21.23
CA LEU A 637 -15.95 -5.93 21.28
C LEU A 637 -16.20 -6.63 19.94
N PHE A 638 -16.44 -7.94 19.96
CA PHE A 638 -16.91 -8.72 18.83
C PHE A 638 -18.29 -9.30 19.16
N THR A 639 -19.28 -9.15 18.28
CA THR A 639 -20.61 -9.74 18.49
C THR A 639 -21.16 -10.49 17.28
N GLY A 640 -22.02 -11.48 17.56
CA GLY A 640 -22.95 -12.06 16.58
C GLY A 640 -22.34 -13.05 15.58
N ALA A 641 -21.35 -13.85 15.99
CA ALA A 641 -20.53 -14.68 15.09
C ALA A 641 -19.71 -13.86 14.07
N SER A 642 -18.94 -12.89 14.58
CA SER A 642 -17.85 -12.26 13.83
C SER A 642 -16.66 -13.23 13.70
N SER A 643 -15.95 -13.21 12.57
CA SER A 643 -14.78 -14.09 12.33
C SER A 643 -13.45 -13.33 12.30
N ILE A 644 -12.36 -14.02 12.66
CA ILE A 644 -10.99 -13.50 12.60
C ILE A 644 -10.09 -14.56 11.94
N ARG A 645 -9.59 -14.26 10.75
CA ARG A 645 -8.74 -15.14 9.92
C ARG A 645 -7.35 -14.54 9.73
N GLY A 646 -6.33 -15.39 9.78
CA GLY A 646 -4.94 -14.97 9.61
C GLY A 646 -3.94 -16.09 9.90
N LYS A 647 -2.66 -15.80 9.63
CA LYS A 647 -1.53 -16.67 9.96
C LYS A 647 -0.99 -16.39 11.36
N GLU A 648 -0.81 -15.13 11.72
CA GLU A 648 -0.52 -14.70 13.08
C GLU A 648 -1.69 -13.88 13.62
N ILE A 649 -2.31 -14.32 14.71
CA ILE A 649 -3.44 -13.61 15.33
C ILE A 649 -3.10 -13.34 16.80
N ASN A 650 -2.81 -12.08 17.12
CA ASN A 650 -2.52 -11.63 18.47
C ASN A 650 -3.73 -10.87 19.02
N ILE A 651 -4.26 -11.31 20.16
CA ILE A 651 -5.44 -10.72 20.79
C ILE A 651 -5.13 -10.39 22.24
N ASP A 652 -5.27 -9.11 22.61
CA ASP A 652 -5.22 -8.64 23.99
C ASP A 652 -6.45 -7.77 24.31
N HIS A 653 -7.01 -7.97 25.50
CA HIS A 653 -8.18 -7.26 26.03
C HIS A 653 -9.40 -7.24 25.07
N ALA A 654 -9.82 -8.40 24.56
CA ALA A 654 -11.05 -8.55 23.75
C ALA A 654 -12.26 -9.09 24.55
N LEU A 655 -13.46 -8.87 24.03
CA LEU A 655 -14.72 -9.47 24.50
C LEU A 655 -15.53 -10.01 23.31
N PHE A 656 -15.78 -11.33 23.26
CA PHE A 656 -16.64 -11.96 22.26
C PHE A 656 -18.02 -12.26 22.83
N SER A 657 -19.07 -11.87 22.12
CA SER A 657 -20.46 -11.98 22.57
C SER A 657 -21.32 -12.67 21.51
N HIS A 658 -22.12 -13.67 21.89
CA HIS A 658 -22.96 -14.42 20.94
C HIS A 658 -22.20 -15.00 19.74
N GLY A 659 -21.10 -15.73 20.00
CA GLY A 659 -20.36 -16.48 18.98
C GLY A 659 -19.24 -15.75 18.24
N GLY A 660 -18.34 -16.54 17.66
CA GLY A 660 -17.26 -16.12 16.76
C GLY A 660 -16.33 -17.29 16.42
N ASP A 661 -15.59 -17.19 15.31
CA ASP A 661 -14.56 -18.16 14.91
C ASP A 661 -13.21 -17.46 14.73
N ILE A 662 -12.14 -18.03 15.30
CA ILE A 662 -10.77 -17.51 15.27
C ILE A 662 -9.83 -18.60 14.71
N GLY A 663 -8.85 -18.23 13.89
CA GLY A 663 -7.86 -19.15 13.29
C GLY A 663 -7.91 -19.16 11.77
N ASN A 664 -7.02 -19.89 11.10
CA ASN A 664 -6.86 -19.90 9.64
C ASN A 664 -8.02 -20.56 8.86
N HIS A 665 -8.87 -21.39 9.48
CA HIS A 665 -9.85 -22.23 8.77
C HIS A 665 -10.85 -21.48 7.86
N VAL A 666 -10.94 -21.85 6.57
CA VAL A 666 -11.92 -21.26 5.62
C VAL A 666 -12.81 -22.31 4.91
N GLY A 667 -13.05 -23.45 5.57
CA GLY A 667 -14.12 -24.41 5.24
C GLY A 667 -13.81 -25.40 4.11
N ASP A 668 -14.74 -26.34 3.89
CA ASP A 668 -14.65 -27.55 3.05
C ASP A 668 -14.27 -27.34 1.57
N GLN A 669 -13.97 -26.12 1.12
CA GLN A 669 -13.55 -25.82 -0.26
C GLN A 669 -12.05 -26.11 -0.52
N GLY A 670 -11.30 -26.59 0.47
CA GLY A 670 -9.88 -26.96 0.30
C GLY A 670 -8.96 -25.79 -0.03
N ARG A 671 -9.38 -24.57 0.34
CA ARG A 671 -8.62 -23.33 0.17
C ARG A 671 -7.96 -23.02 1.51
N ASN A 672 -6.77 -23.56 1.75
CA ASN A 672 -5.98 -23.23 2.93
C ASN A 672 -5.40 -21.83 2.71
N TYR A 673 -5.93 -20.82 3.40
CA TYR A 673 -5.46 -19.43 3.22
C TYR A 673 -4.11 -19.20 3.90
N PHE A 674 -3.84 -19.89 5.01
CA PHE A 674 -2.59 -19.80 5.76
C PHE A 674 -2.29 -21.19 6.34
N SER A 675 -1.07 -21.72 6.19
CA SER A 675 -0.62 -22.92 6.92
C SER A 675 0.20 -22.54 8.15
N ASP A 676 0.27 -23.45 9.13
CA ASP A 676 1.16 -23.33 10.30
C ASP A 676 0.91 -22.01 11.08
N ALA A 677 -0.37 -21.72 11.34
CA ALA A 677 -0.80 -20.48 11.95
C ALA A 677 -0.51 -20.46 13.46
N THR A 678 -0.26 -19.26 14.00
CA THR A 678 -0.02 -19.00 15.43
C THR A 678 -1.07 -18.02 15.95
N VAL A 679 -1.82 -18.42 16.97
CA VAL A 679 -2.86 -17.60 17.61
C VAL A 679 -2.52 -17.43 19.08
N THR A 680 -2.39 -16.18 19.55
CA THR A 680 -2.07 -15.84 20.95
C THR A 680 -3.17 -14.97 21.55
N LEU A 681 -3.74 -15.37 22.69
CA LEU A 681 -4.80 -14.63 23.39
C LEU A 681 -4.42 -14.28 24.83
N SER A 682 -4.58 -13.02 25.20
CA SER A 682 -4.41 -12.47 26.56
C SER A 682 -5.65 -11.68 26.97
N ASN A 683 -5.98 -11.67 28.27
CA ASN A 683 -7.05 -10.86 28.89
C ASN A 683 -8.45 -10.97 28.21
N THR A 684 -8.68 -12.02 27.42
CA THR A 684 -9.82 -12.15 26.50
C THR A 684 -10.98 -12.88 27.17
N GLN A 685 -12.20 -12.38 26.96
CA GLN A 685 -13.40 -12.87 27.62
C GLN A 685 -14.49 -13.21 26.62
N THR A 686 -15.35 -14.19 26.93
CA THR A 686 -16.53 -14.49 26.12
C THR A 686 -17.77 -14.68 26.98
N ASP A 687 -18.93 -14.18 26.53
CA ASP A 687 -20.20 -14.48 27.19
C ASP A 687 -20.89 -15.74 26.64
N ASP A 688 -20.51 -16.21 25.45
CA ASP A 688 -21.07 -17.40 24.80
C ASP A 688 -19.95 -18.32 24.29
N LYS A 689 -20.30 -19.38 23.55
CA LYS A 689 -19.34 -20.27 22.88
C LYS A 689 -18.50 -19.50 21.85
N VAL A 690 -17.17 -19.62 21.93
CA VAL A 690 -16.25 -19.22 20.85
C VAL A 690 -15.65 -20.47 20.18
N GLY A 691 -15.41 -20.39 18.88
CA GLY A 691 -14.68 -21.38 18.12
C GLY A 691 -13.24 -20.94 17.83
N PHE A 692 -12.29 -21.84 18.04
CA PHE A 692 -10.95 -21.79 17.50
C PHE A 692 -10.87 -22.91 16.46
N ARG A 693 -10.67 -22.56 15.19
CA ARG A 693 -10.70 -23.51 14.08
C ARG A 693 -9.55 -23.28 13.13
N PHE A 694 -8.82 -24.35 12.87
CA PHE A 694 -7.65 -24.35 12.00
C PHE A 694 -7.85 -25.26 10.77
N ASP A 695 -7.09 -25.01 9.71
CA ASP A 695 -6.97 -25.94 8.58
C ASP A 695 -5.85 -26.96 8.87
N ALA A 696 -5.34 -27.68 7.86
CA ALA A 696 -4.21 -28.59 8.05
C ALA A 696 -2.85 -27.85 8.03
N GLY A 697 -2.03 -28.09 9.04
CA GLY A 697 -0.73 -27.45 9.27
C GLY A 697 -0.15 -27.82 10.66
N ASN A 698 0.99 -27.24 11.04
CA ASN A 698 1.58 -27.41 12.38
C ASN A 698 1.18 -26.20 13.25
N ASP A 699 -0.09 -26.11 13.62
CA ASP A 699 -0.70 -24.88 14.11
C ASP A 699 -0.56 -24.73 15.64
N THR A 700 -0.41 -23.49 16.10
CA THR A 700 -0.11 -23.16 17.50
C THR A 700 -1.16 -22.23 18.11
N LEU A 701 -1.74 -22.62 19.24
CA LEU A 701 -2.75 -21.85 19.98
C LEU A 701 -2.33 -21.61 21.43
N THR A 702 -2.03 -20.36 21.79
CA THR A 702 -1.51 -19.98 23.11
C THR A 702 -2.45 -19.02 23.86
N PHE A 703 -3.00 -19.48 24.98
CA PHE A 703 -3.79 -18.69 25.91
C PHE A 703 -2.87 -18.13 27.02
N ASN A 704 -2.33 -16.94 26.79
CA ASN A 704 -1.38 -16.23 27.66
C ASN A 704 -2.07 -15.45 28.82
N GLY A 705 -3.03 -16.10 29.46
CA GLY A 705 -3.54 -15.70 30.77
C GLY A 705 -4.62 -14.60 30.80
N ASN A 706 -5.29 -14.55 31.94
CA ASN A 706 -6.52 -13.77 32.23
C ASN A 706 -7.68 -14.03 31.25
N ASN A 707 -7.70 -15.19 30.59
CA ASN A 707 -8.73 -15.55 29.63
C ASN A 707 -9.91 -16.28 30.31
N THR A 708 -11.15 -15.93 29.96
CA THR A 708 -12.38 -16.52 30.53
C THR A 708 -13.43 -16.79 29.46
N PHE A 709 -13.74 -18.07 29.20
CA PHE A 709 -14.65 -18.49 28.14
C PHE A 709 -16.02 -18.94 28.67
N GLY A 710 -17.09 -18.31 28.16
CA GLY A 710 -18.50 -18.59 28.46
C GLY A 710 -19.00 -17.99 29.77
N ASN A 711 -20.27 -17.55 29.78
CA ASN A 711 -20.94 -16.96 30.95
C ASN A 711 -21.55 -17.98 31.95
N GLY A 712 -21.53 -19.27 31.64
CA GLY A 712 -22.12 -20.34 32.47
C GLY A 712 -23.53 -20.80 32.07
N THR A 713 -24.10 -20.34 30.96
CA THR A 713 -25.28 -20.95 30.32
C THR A 713 -24.93 -22.26 29.61
N GLU A 714 -25.95 -23.03 29.22
CA GLU A 714 -25.79 -24.28 28.46
C GLU A 714 -24.92 -24.09 27.21
N ARG A 715 -23.84 -24.88 27.09
CA ARG A 715 -22.90 -24.93 25.96
C ARG A 715 -22.02 -23.68 25.78
N SER A 716 -22.03 -22.74 26.73
CA SER A 716 -21.10 -21.60 26.74
C SER A 716 -19.68 -22.04 27.13
N GLY A 717 -18.64 -21.55 26.44
CA GLY A 717 -17.26 -22.01 26.64
C GLY A 717 -16.36 -21.83 25.42
N ALA A 718 -15.35 -22.68 25.28
CA ALA A 718 -14.47 -22.73 24.12
C ALA A 718 -14.62 -24.07 23.38
N ASN A 719 -14.61 -24.03 22.05
CA ASN A 719 -14.36 -25.16 21.18
C ASN A 719 -13.08 -24.90 20.40
N ILE A 720 -12.21 -25.90 20.33
CA ILE A 720 -10.93 -25.88 19.66
C ILE A 720 -10.89 -27.09 18.73
N ASN A 721 -10.64 -26.86 17.44
CA ASN A 721 -10.34 -27.90 16.48
C ASN A 721 -9.10 -27.45 15.69
N MET A 722 -7.97 -28.14 15.86
CA MET A 722 -6.68 -27.77 15.24
C MET A 722 -6.47 -28.36 13.83
N GLY A 723 -7.48 -29.01 13.25
CA GLY A 723 -7.38 -29.59 11.91
C GLY A 723 -6.55 -30.88 11.87
N GLY A 724 -5.24 -30.77 11.63
CA GLY A 724 -4.32 -31.91 11.55
C GLY A 724 -2.95 -31.57 10.96
N GLY A 725 -1.92 -32.30 11.40
CA GLY A 725 -0.51 -31.89 11.44
C GLY A 725 -0.05 -31.79 12.90
N ASN A 726 1.20 -31.40 13.17
CA ASN A 726 1.74 -31.47 14.55
C ASN A 726 1.44 -30.17 15.31
N ASN A 727 0.32 -30.12 16.02
CA ASN A 727 -0.19 -28.90 16.65
C ASN A 727 0.33 -28.70 18.08
N THR A 728 0.26 -27.46 18.56
CA THR A 728 0.63 -27.12 19.94
C THR A 728 -0.38 -26.18 20.60
N ILE A 729 -0.98 -26.62 21.71
CA ILE A 729 -1.89 -25.81 22.53
C ILE A 729 -1.25 -25.52 23.89
N ASN A 730 -1.17 -24.23 24.27
CA ASN A 730 -0.59 -23.79 25.54
C ASN A 730 -1.58 -22.95 26.36
N PHE A 731 -1.92 -23.36 27.57
CA PHE A 731 -2.65 -22.55 28.54
C PHE A 731 -1.69 -22.04 29.61
N VAL A 732 -1.21 -20.80 29.45
CA VAL A 732 -0.21 -20.16 30.33
C VAL A 732 -0.88 -19.18 31.28
N GLY A 733 -0.57 -19.26 32.57
CA GLY A 733 -1.21 -18.42 33.60
C GLY A 733 -2.71 -18.71 33.75
N LYS A 734 -3.47 -17.68 34.15
CA LYS A 734 -4.88 -17.81 34.55
C LYS A 734 -5.80 -18.00 33.35
N ASN A 735 -6.27 -19.21 33.10
CA ASN A 735 -7.24 -19.50 32.04
C ASN A 735 -8.46 -20.21 32.63
N SER A 736 -9.66 -19.82 32.21
CA SER A 736 -10.91 -20.40 32.69
C SER A 736 -11.87 -20.63 31.52
N ALA A 737 -12.59 -21.75 31.53
CA ALA A 737 -13.57 -22.09 30.51
C ALA A 737 -14.75 -22.82 31.14
N SER A 738 -15.95 -22.29 30.90
CA SER A 738 -17.19 -22.83 31.46
C SER A 738 -17.49 -24.22 30.91
N SER A 739 -17.27 -24.43 29.62
CA SER A 739 -17.07 -25.74 28.98
C SER A 739 -15.84 -25.68 28.08
N LEU A 740 -15.22 -26.83 27.82
CA LEU A 740 -14.14 -26.97 26.85
C LEU A 740 -14.37 -28.23 25.99
N GLU A 741 -14.23 -28.06 24.69
CA GLU A 741 -14.34 -29.10 23.65
C GLU A 741 -13.10 -28.94 22.75
N LEU A 742 -12.11 -29.82 22.90
CA LEU A 742 -10.79 -29.68 22.28
C LEU A 742 -10.48 -30.94 21.47
N GLU A 743 -10.20 -30.76 20.18
CA GLU A 743 -9.80 -31.77 19.20
C GLU A 743 -8.52 -31.27 18.50
N THR A 744 -7.47 -32.08 18.37
CA THR A 744 -6.25 -31.67 17.65
C THR A 744 -6.13 -32.32 16.26
N GLY A 745 -6.35 -33.63 16.14
CA GLY A 745 -6.54 -34.32 14.86
C GLY A 745 -5.59 -35.49 14.59
N ASP A 746 -5.19 -35.66 13.33
CA ASP A 746 -4.13 -36.59 12.95
C ASP A 746 -2.79 -35.83 12.98
N GLY A 747 -1.85 -36.23 13.83
CA GLY A 747 -0.60 -35.51 14.09
C GLY A 747 0.12 -36.01 15.35
N ALA A 748 1.35 -35.56 15.58
CA ALA A 748 2.00 -35.70 16.88
C ALA A 748 1.78 -34.39 17.67
N ASP A 749 0.66 -34.32 18.39
CA ASP A 749 0.16 -33.10 19.00
C ASP A 749 0.68 -32.87 20.43
N THR A 750 0.66 -31.62 20.89
CA THR A 750 1.09 -31.25 22.25
C THR A 750 0.12 -30.30 22.93
N ILE A 751 -0.42 -30.70 24.09
CA ILE A 751 -1.32 -29.89 24.92
C ILE A 751 -0.68 -29.63 26.28
N ASN A 752 -0.44 -28.36 26.62
CA ASN A 752 0.13 -27.92 27.89
C ASN A 752 -0.90 -27.11 28.69
N ILE A 753 -1.36 -27.64 29.82
CA ILE A 753 -2.36 -27.01 30.70
C ILE A 753 -1.67 -26.51 31.98
N GLY A 754 -1.32 -25.23 32.00
CA GLY A 754 -0.55 -24.60 33.08
C GLY A 754 -1.30 -24.43 34.40
N GLY A 755 -0.56 -24.41 35.51
CA GLY A 755 -1.04 -24.56 36.90
C GLY A 755 -1.96 -23.47 37.49
N GLU A 756 -2.38 -22.46 36.72
CA GLU A 756 -3.41 -21.48 37.11
C GLU A 756 -4.71 -21.64 36.28
N THR A 757 -4.86 -22.76 35.57
CA THR A 757 -6.01 -23.06 34.69
C THR A 757 -7.16 -23.77 35.43
N SER A 758 -8.41 -23.39 35.18
CA SER A 758 -9.61 -24.04 35.74
C SER A 758 -10.72 -24.23 34.70
N PHE A 759 -11.00 -25.47 34.30
CA PHE A 759 -12.00 -25.79 33.28
C PHE A 759 -13.18 -26.63 33.80
N GLY A 760 -14.35 -26.39 33.23
CA GLY A 760 -15.59 -27.09 33.56
C GLY A 760 -16.16 -26.72 34.94
N GLY A 761 -17.24 -27.40 35.32
CA GLY A 761 -17.85 -27.28 36.64
C GLY A 761 -19.36 -27.00 36.62
N THR A 762 -19.85 -26.51 37.74
CA THR A 762 -21.26 -26.14 37.94
C THR A 762 -21.41 -24.62 37.97
N PHE A 763 -22.19 -24.08 37.05
CA PHE A 763 -22.43 -22.66 36.87
C PHE A 763 -23.91 -22.36 37.01
N THR A 764 -24.27 -21.17 37.50
CA THR A 764 -25.65 -20.69 37.51
C THR A 764 -25.79 -19.59 36.48
N GLY A 765 -26.65 -19.79 35.48
CA GLY A 765 -26.87 -18.87 34.36
C GLY A 765 -27.23 -17.47 34.86
N SER A 766 -26.47 -16.48 34.38
CA SER A 766 -26.58 -15.09 34.82
C SER A 766 -27.91 -14.42 34.42
N THR A 767 -28.60 -14.99 33.43
CA THR A 767 -29.83 -14.47 32.82
C THR A 767 -31.11 -15.16 33.32
N ASP A 768 -31.04 -16.43 33.70
CA ASP A 768 -32.20 -17.30 33.97
C ASP A 768 -32.17 -18.00 35.35
N SER A 769 -31.04 -17.96 36.05
CA SER A 769 -30.79 -18.68 37.30
C SER A 769 -30.89 -20.22 37.22
N TYR A 770 -30.80 -20.82 36.03
CA TYR A 770 -30.66 -22.27 35.90
C TYR A 770 -29.23 -22.71 36.22
N THR A 771 -29.08 -23.84 36.93
CA THR A 771 -27.77 -24.39 37.27
C THR A 771 -27.35 -25.42 36.22
N TYR A 772 -26.40 -25.04 35.38
CA TYR A 772 -25.79 -25.86 34.35
C TYR A 772 -24.56 -26.59 34.89
N SER A 773 -24.37 -27.84 34.49
CA SER A 773 -23.14 -28.59 34.71
C SER A 773 -22.47 -28.81 33.37
N GLN A 774 -21.20 -28.44 33.28
CA GLN A 774 -20.45 -28.37 32.04
C GLN A 774 -19.12 -29.13 32.20
N SER A 775 -18.81 -29.93 31.19
CA SER A 775 -17.67 -30.86 31.15
C SER A 775 -16.49 -30.30 30.35
N VAL A 776 -15.37 -31.01 30.42
CA VAL A 776 -14.22 -30.84 29.54
C VAL A 776 -14.13 -32.09 28.64
N SER A 777 -13.87 -31.89 27.36
CA SER A 777 -13.53 -32.96 26.41
C SER A 777 -12.22 -32.58 25.75
N ILE A 778 -11.25 -33.49 25.80
CA ILE A 778 -9.96 -33.40 25.14
C ILE A 778 -9.79 -34.70 24.36
N SER A 779 -9.70 -34.58 23.04
CA SER A 779 -9.26 -35.65 22.14
C SER A 779 -8.04 -35.17 21.39
N THR A 780 -6.98 -35.98 21.27
CA THR A 780 -5.90 -35.67 20.33
C THR A 780 -6.22 -36.29 18.97
N GLY A 781 -5.81 -37.54 18.69
CA GLY A 781 -6.43 -38.34 17.63
C GLY A 781 -5.58 -39.51 17.12
N SER A 782 -4.66 -39.22 16.19
CA SER A 782 -3.80 -40.25 15.58
C SER A 782 -2.35 -39.78 15.44
N GLY A 783 -1.47 -40.25 16.32
CA GLY A 783 -0.03 -40.00 16.33
C GLY A 783 0.55 -40.02 17.75
N ASP A 784 1.87 -39.85 17.90
CA ASP A 784 2.51 -39.95 19.22
C ASP A 784 2.30 -38.67 20.05
N ASP A 785 1.19 -38.61 20.80
CA ASP A 785 0.68 -37.36 21.41
C ASP A 785 1.21 -37.06 22.82
N ALA A 786 1.19 -35.78 23.22
CA ALA A 786 1.66 -35.33 24.54
C ALA A 786 0.67 -34.39 25.27
N ILE A 787 0.16 -34.80 26.44
CA ILE A 787 -0.72 -33.97 27.29
C ILE A 787 -0.09 -33.74 28.66
N ASN A 788 0.32 -32.50 28.95
CA ASN A 788 0.88 -32.10 30.24
C ASN A 788 -0.14 -31.28 31.05
N ILE A 789 -0.54 -31.77 32.23
CA ILE A 789 -1.47 -31.09 33.15
C ILE A 789 -0.71 -30.69 34.41
N ASP A 790 -0.35 -29.42 34.52
CA ASP A 790 0.50 -28.90 35.59
C ASP A 790 -0.17 -28.91 36.96
N LYS A 791 0.69 -28.95 38.00
CA LYS A 791 0.25 -28.83 39.39
C LYS A 791 -0.50 -27.51 39.63
N GLY A 792 -1.75 -27.64 40.07
CA GLY A 792 -2.66 -26.52 40.32
C GLY A 792 -3.70 -26.30 39.22
N ALA A 793 -3.53 -26.89 38.03
CA ALA A 793 -4.57 -26.91 37.01
C ALA A 793 -5.75 -27.79 37.49
N VAL A 794 -6.99 -27.34 37.28
CA VAL A 794 -8.21 -28.02 37.74
C VAL A 794 -9.16 -28.28 36.58
N LEU A 795 -9.37 -29.54 36.24
CA LEU A 795 -10.26 -30.00 35.18
C LEU A 795 -11.45 -30.74 35.80
N LYS A 796 -12.68 -30.29 35.55
CA LYS A 796 -13.91 -30.84 36.16
C LYS A 796 -14.75 -31.60 35.14
N ALA A 797 -15.14 -32.83 35.48
CA ALA A 797 -15.80 -33.77 34.58
C ALA A 797 -15.10 -33.83 33.22
N ALA A 798 -13.80 -34.13 33.25
CA ALA A 798 -12.94 -34.10 32.09
C ALA A 798 -12.80 -35.49 31.47
N THR A 799 -13.19 -35.62 30.21
CA THR A 799 -12.88 -36.77 29.36
C THR A 799 -11.60 -36.44 28.59
N ILE A 800 -10.57 -37.25 28.77
CA ILE A 800 -9.33 -37.23 27.99
C ILE A 800 -9.25 -38.56 27.25
N ASN A 801 -8.99 -38.50 25.94
CA ASN A 801 -8.79 -39.64 25.05
C ASN A 801 -7.65 -39.27 24.10
N THR A 802 -6.55 -40.01 24.05
CA THR A 802 -5.47 -39.68 23.11
C THR A 802 -5.74 -40.31 21.74
N GLY A 803 -5.62 -41.63 21.57
CA GLY A 803 -6.25 -42.33 20.44
C GLY A 803 -5.47 -43.51 19.89
N ASP A 804 -4.94 -43.37 18.66
CA ASP A 804 -4.08 -44.37 18.01
C ASP A 804 -2.65 -43.79 17.87
N GLY A 805 -1.78 -44.07 18.85
CA GLY A 805 -0.48 -43.42 19.04
C GLY A 805 0.33 -44.07 20.18
N ASN A 806 1.59 -43.65 20.44
CA ASN A 806 2.34 -44.05 21.65
C ASN A 806 2.35 -42.88 22.64
N ASP A 807 1.26 -42.75 23.40
CA ASP A 807 0.89 -41.45 23.95
C ASP A 807 1.50 -41.13 25.32
N ASN A 808 1.67 -39.84 25.62
CA ASN A 808 2.33 -39.37 26.83
C ASN A 808 1.50 -38.35 27.63
N VAL A 809 0.70 -38.85 28.58
CA VAL A 809 -0.09 -38.01 29.48
C VAL A 809 0.65 -37.81 30.81
N LYS A 810 0.73 -36.58 31.33
CA LYS A 810 1.31 -36.26 32.64
C LYS A 810 0.32 -35.49 33.51
N LEU A 811 -0.27 -36.16 34.50
CA LEU A 811 -1.20 -35.58 35.46
C LEU A 811 -0.46 -35.16 36.75
N ASN A 812 -0.20 -33.86 36.88
CA ASN A 812 0.25 -33.22 38.13
C ASN A 812 -0.83 -32.36 38.80
N GLY A 813 -1.87 -31.97 38.05
CA GLY A 813 -3.03 -31.20 38.52
C GLY A 813 -4.16 -32.02 39.13
N GLU A 814 -5.38 -31.49 39.04
CA GLU A 814 -6.59 -32.06 39.62
C GLU A 814 -7.64 -32.44 38.55
N LEU A 815 -8.03 -33.71 38.51
CA LEU A 815 -9.26 -34.17 37.85
C LEU A 815 -10.38 -34.28 38.89
N GLN A 816 -11.39 -33.42 38.81
CA GLN A 816 -12.51 -33.35 39.76
C GLN A 816 -13.81 -33.87 39.16
N ASP A 817 -14.68 -34.44 39.99
CA ASP A 817 -16.02 -34.92 39.58
C ASP A 817 -17.11 -33.86 39.84
N ILE A 818 -18.16 -33.84 39.00
CA ILE A 818 -19.33 -32.96 39.16
C ILE A 818 -20.55 -33.78 39.58
N HIS A 819 -20.95 -33.69 40.85
CA HIS A 819 -22.08 -34.46 41.36
C HIS A 819 -23.43 -34.07 40.72
N GLY A 820 -24.18 -35.08 40.25
CA GLY A 820 -25.55 -34.91 39.75
C GLY A 820 -25.71 -34.83 38.23
N PHE A 821 -24.61 -34.84 37.47
CA PHE A 821 -24.63 -34.75 36.00
C PHE A 821 -24.42 -36.10 35.30
N ARG A 822 -24.77 -36.20 34.02
CA ARG A 822 -24.65 -37.43 33.20
C ARG A 822 -23.19 -37.80 32.92
N LEU A 823 -22.34 -36.80 32.67
CA LEU A 823 -20.89 -36.93 32.65
C LEU A 823 -20.37 -36.34 33.96
N SER A 824 -20.53 -37.09 35.05
CA SER A 824 -20.18 -36.62 36.40
C SER A 824 -18.76 -37.00 36.81
N ALA A 825 -18.22 -38.10 36.29
CA ALA A 825 -16.84 -38.53 36.51
C ALA A 825 -15.89 -37.92 35.47
N SER A 826 -14.63 -37.76 35.84
CA SER A 826 -13.53 -37.57 34.86
C SER A 826 -12.99 -38.92 34.36
N SER A 827 -12.36 -38.96 33.19
CA SER A 827 -11.73 -40.18 32.65
C SER A 827 -10.50 -39.89 31.80
N ILE A 828 -9.53 -40.82 31.83
CA ILE A 828 -8.45 -40.94 30.83
C ILE A 828 -8.61 -42.29 30.13
N ASP A 829 -8.68 -42.27 28.81
CA ASP A 829 -8.35 -43.39 27.90
C ASP A 829 -7.06 -42.99 27.15
N LEU A 830 -6.13 -43.92 26.97
CA LEU A 830 -4.96 -43.69 26.10
C LEU A 830 -5.23 -44.26 24.70
N GLY A 831 -5.60 -45.54 24.61
CA GLY A 831 -6.21 -46.11 23.40
C GLY A 831 -5.42 -47.26 22.78
N SER A 832 -4.62 -46.97 21.74
CA SER A 832 -3.94 -47.99 20.92
C SER A 832 -2.46 -47.69 20.66
N GLY A 833 -1.59 -47.99 21.63
CA GLY A 833 -0.14 -48.12 21.40
C GLY A 833 0.61 -48.60 22.63
N ASP A 834 1.92 -48.33 22.72
CA ASP A 834 2.71 -48.61 23.92
C ASP A 834 2.72 -47.36 24.84
N ASP A 835 1.57 -47.07 25.45
CA ASP A 835 1.27 -45.76 26.05
C ASP A 835 1.97 -45.48 27.39
N THR A 836 2.01 -44.20 27.81
CA THR A 836 2.57 -43.77 29.10
C THR A 836 1.72 -42.70 29.80
N LEU A 837 1.24 -43.01 31.01
CA LEU A 837 0.61 -42.04 31.92
C LEU A 837 1.46 -41.83 33.17
N HIS A 838 1.95 -40.60 33.40
CA HIS A 838 2.55 -40.18 34.66
C HIS A 838 1.51 -39.58 35.61
N ILE A 839 1.50 -40.00 36.87
CA ILE A 839 0.70 -39.40 37.95
C ILE A 839 1.63 -38.86 39.05
N GLY A 840 1.65 -37.53 39.16
CA GLY A 840 2.47 -36.80 40.12
C GLY A 840 1.98 -36.97 41.56
N LYS A 841 2.91 -36.91 42.52
CA LYS A 841 2.66 -37.17 43.95
C LYS A 841 1.60 -36.27 44.63
N ASP A 842 1.33 -35.11 44.04
CA ASP A 842 0.37 -34.11 44.53
C ASP A 842 -0.92 -34.06 43.68
N ALA A 843 -1.05 -34.94 42.68
CA ALA A 843 -2.20 -34.98 41.78
C ALA A 843 -3.48 -35.44 42.49
N ILE A 844 -4.62 -34.89 42.08
CA ILE A 844 -5.93 -35.22 42.66
C ILE A 844 -6.82 -35.86 41.61
N MET A 845 -7.49 -36.95 41.99
CA MET A 845 -8.45 -37.68 41.15
C MET A 845 -9.76 -37.87 41.91
N GLY A 846 -10.87 -37.43 41.31
CA GLY A 846 -12.23 -37.62 41.80
C GLY A 846 -12.56 -39.08 42.14
N SER A 847 -13.53 -39.30 43.02
CA SER A 847 -13.89 -40.63 43.51
C SER A 847 -14.56 -41.53 42.45
N GLY A 848 -15.12 -40.94 41.39
CA GLY A 848 -15.60 -41.64 40.20
C GLY A 848 -14.61 -41.67 39.04
N THR A 849 -13.44 -41.05 39.16
CA THR A 849 -12.46 -40.96 38.06
C THR A 849 -11.98 -42.33 37.60
N THR A 850 -11.90 -42.56 36.29
CA THR A 850 -11.41 -43.81 35.68
C THR A 850 -10.22 -43.57 34.76
N ILE A 851 -9.30 -44.53 34.69
CA ILE A 851 -8.07 -44.46 33.91
C ILE A 851 -7.87 -45.78 33.18
N LYS A 852 -7.57 -45.73 31.89
CA LYS A 852 -7.12 -46.88 31.10
C LYS A 852 -5.82 -46.55 30.35
N GLY A 853 -4.96 -47.54 30.13
CA GLY A 853 -4.09 -47.56 28.95
C GLY A 853 -4.95 -47.85 27.72
N GLY A 854 -4.83 -49.05 27.18
CA GLY A 854 -5.85 -49.61 26.28
C GLY A 854 -5.44 -50.89 25.58
N ALA A 855 -4.59 -50.77 24.56
CA ALA A 855 -4.35 -51.82 23.58
C ALA A 855 -2.90 -51.92 23.07
N GLY A 856 -1.92 -51.89 23.98
CA GLY A 856 -0.55 -52.33 23.71
C GLY A 856 0.21 -52.80 24.95
N THR A 857 1.29 -52.11 25.30
CA THR A 857 2.20 -52.45 26.42
C THR A 857 2.29 -51.32 27.45
N ASP A 858 1.13 -50.91 27.96
CA ASP A 858 0.96 -49.59 28.57
C ASP A 858 1.70 -49.44 29.92
N THR A 859 2.28 -48.25 30.12
CA THR A 859 3.08 -47.87 31.28
C THR A 859 2.38 -46.84 32.15
N LEU A 860 2.10 -47.21 33.40
CA LEU A 860 1.67 -46.31 34.45
C LEU A 860 2.88 -45.88 35.28
N ASP A 861 3.25 -44.60 35.24
CA ASP A 861 4.33 -44.03 36.04
C ASP A 861 3.77 -43.27 37.24
N ILE A 862 4.28 -43.53 38.45
CA ILE A 862 3.75 -42.93 39.67
C ILE A 862 4.84 -42.40 40.60
N ALA A 863 4.66 -41.16 41.06
CA ALA A 863 5.49 -40.52 42.07
C ALA A 863 4.92 -40.66 43.51
N GLY A 864 3.86 -41.46 43.70
CA GLY A 864 3.21 -41.70 45.00
C GLY A 864 2.13 -42.79 44.93
N ASN A 865 1.67 -43.26 46.09
CA ASN A 865 0.65 -44.32 46.16
C ASN A 865 -0.74 -43.80 45.78
N ILE A 866 -1.43 -44.49 44.87
CA ILE A 866 -2.73 -44.11 44.31
C ILE A 866 -3.84 -45.13 44.62
N ASP A 867 -5.08 -44.81 44.24
CA ASP A 867 -6.22 -45.73 44.27
C ASP A 867 -6.30 -46.54 42.97
N PHE A 868 -5.68 -47.73 42.98
CA PHE A 868 -5.67 -48.63 41.82
C PHE A 868 -7.06 -49.19 41.43
N SER A 869 -8.13 -48.96 42.21
CA SER A 869 -9.49 -49.32 41.77
C SER A 869 -10.03 -48.47 40.62
N LYS A 870 -9.34 -47.36 40.31
CA LYS A 870 -9.62 -46.47 39.19
C LYS A 870 -8.91 -46.86 37.89
N VAL A 871 -7.91 -47.73 37.98
CA VAL A 871 -6.94 -48.05 36.91
C VAL A 871 -7.32 -49.34 36.20
N ALA A 872 -7.14 -49.38 34.89
CA ALA A 872 -7.37 -50.53 34.01
C ALA A 872 -6.35 -50.57 32.86
N GLY A 873 -6.10 -51.75 32.31
CA GLY A 873 -5.28 -51.95 31.10
C GLY A 873 -3.86 -51.34 31.15
N PHE A 874 -3.01 -51.82 32.07
CA PHE A 874 -1.56 -51.54 32.06
C PHE A 874 -0.74 -52.81 32.31
N GLU A 875 0.27 -53.02 31.46
CA GLU A 875 1.28 -54.08 31.57
C GLU A 875 2.38 -53.71 32.57
N LYS A 876 2.69 -52.42 32.66
CA LYS A 876 3.86 -51.91 33.36
C LYS A 876 3.51 -50.82 34.37
N LEU A 877 4.16 -50.90 35.53
CA LEU A 877 4.21 -49.88 36.56
C LEU A 877 5.66 -49.39 36.69
N THR A 878 5.88 -48.08 36.64
CA THR A 878 7.16 -47.46 37.02
C THR A 878 6.99 -46.65 38.31
N LEU A 879 7.97 -46.78 39.20
CA LEU A 879 8.08 -45.97 40.42
C LEU A 879 9.09 -44.86 40.13
N GLY A 880 8.62 -43.61 40.18
CA GLY A 880 9.26 -42.51 39.46
C GLY A 880 10.08 -41.54 40.32
N GLY A 881 11.41 -41.63 40.25
CA GLY A 881 12.38 -40.57 40.52
C GLY A 881 12.88 -40.46 41.97
N SER A 882 14.19 -40.66 42.13
CA SER A 882 14.98 -40.79 43.39
C SER A 882 14.74 -39.86 44.59
N GLU A 883 13.90 -38.84 44.48
CA GLU A 883 13.43 -38.05 45.62
C GLU A 883 12.14 -38.63 46.25
N ASN A 884 11.36 -39.42 45.52
CA ASN A 884 9.98 -39.78 45.90
C ASN A 884 9.85 -41.00 46.82
N ASN A 885 10.75 -42.00 46.73
CA ASN A 885 10.80 -43.20 47.61
C ASN A 885 9.42 -43.88 47.74
N VAL A 886 8.84 -44.29 46.62
CA VAL A 886 7.43 -44.70 46.51
C VAL A 886 7.19 -45.95 47.35
N THR A 887 6.22 -45.88 48.24
CA THR A 887 5.82 -47.01 49.12
C THR A 887 4.44 -47.51 48.73
N LEU A 888 4.36 -48.72 48.20
CA LEU A 888 3.14 -49.38 47.75
C LEU A 888 2.75 -50.58 48.63
N ASN A 889 1.47 -50.90 48.63
CA ASN A 889 0.93 -52.17 49.12
C ASN A 889 0.01 -52.73 48.02
N LEU A 890 0.43 -53.84 47.39
CA LEU A 890 -0.26 -54.39 46.22
C LEU A 890 -0.99 -55.69 46.59
N THR A 891 -2.32 -55.64 46.58
CA THR A 891 -3.14 -56.84 46.71
C THR A 891 -3.39 -57.51 45.36
N ILE A 892 -3.89 -58.74 45.38
CA ILE A 892 -4.34 -59.46 44.18
C ILE A 892 -5.43 -58.67 43.42
N ASN A 893 -6.24 -57.88 44.12
CA ASN A 893 -7.26 -57.04 43.48
C ASN A 893 -6.64 -55.85 42.75
N ASP A 894 -5.54 -55.27 43.26
CA ASP A 894 -4.88 -54.13 42.62
C ASP A 894 -4.21 -54.58 41.32
N VAL A 895 -3.49 -55.72 41.35
CA VAL A 895 -2.95 -56.34 40.12
C VAL A 895 -4.08 -56.73 39.15
N LEU A 896 -5.21 -57.23 39.65
CA LEU A 896 -6.40 -57.51 38.82
C LEU A 896 -6.93 -56.24 38.16
N ASN A 897 -7.02 -55.12 38.88
CA ASN A 897 -7.50 -53.84 38.36
C ASN A 897 -6.52 -53.26 37.32
N ILE A 898 -5.25 -53.09 37.70
CA ILE A 898 -4.19 -52.54 36.83
C ILE A 898 -4.16 -53.28 35.48
N THR A 899 -4.12 -54.62 35.50
CA THR A 899 -4.09 -55.44 34.26
C THR A 899 -5.46 -55.62 33.57
N ASN A 900 -6.50 -54.84 33.93
CA ASN A 900 -7.87 -55.11 33.51
C ASN A 900 -8.25 -54.56 32.13
N GLY A 901 -7.75 -55.23 31.11
CA GLY A 901 -8.12 -55.07 29.70
C GLY A 901 -7.53 -56.21 28.86
N ASN A 902 -6.41 -56.76 29.35
CA ASN A 902 -5.35 -57.41 28.59
C ASN A 902 -5.65 -58.92 28.43
N GLY A 903 -6.93 -59.21 28.17
CA GLY A 903 -7.50 -60.54 28.05
C GLY A 903 -7.33 -61.39 29.31
N THR A 904 -6.60 -62.49 29.16
CA THR A 904 -6.30 -63.46 30.22
C THR A 904 -4.89 -63.35 30.78
N ASN A 905 -4.04 -62.45 30.24
CA ASN A 905 -2.76 -62.15 30.88
C ASN A 905 -3.03 -61.35 32.16
N ARG A 906 -2.28 -61.63 33.22
CA ARG A 906 -2.39 -61.00 34.55
C ARG A 906 -1.01 -60.86 35.17
N THR A 907 -0.08 -60.41 34.32
CA THR A 907 1.33 -60.16 34.64
C THR A 907 1.53 -58.66 34.71
N LEU A 908 1.99 -58.15 35.86
CA LEU A 908 2.34 -56.75 36.05
C LEU A 908 3.86 -56.63 36.21
N ARG A 909 4.50 -55.83 35.37
CA ARG A 909 5.94 -55.57 35.45
C ARG A 909 6.19 -54.29 36.26
N ILE A 910 7.04 -54.35 37.27
CA ILE A 910 7.40 -53.20 38.12
C ILE A 910 8.89 -52.88 37.94
N ASP A 911 9.15 -51.70 37.39
CA ASP A 911 10.45 -51.03 37.42
C ASP A 911 10.43 -49.94 38.50
N GLY A 912 11.56 -49.68 39.16
CA GLY A 912 11.72 -48.68 40.22
C GLY A 912 13.18 -48.65 40.69
N GLU A 913 13.48 -47.89 41.74
CA GLU A 913 14.86 -47.55 42.11
C GLU A 913 15.18 -47.77 43.60
N ALA A 914 16.46 -47.57 43.96
CA ALA A 914 17.02 -47.88 45.28
C ALA A 914 16.53 -46.92 46.39
N GLY A 915 15.31 -47.15 46.85
CA GLY A 915 14.61 -46.41 47.91
C GLY A 915 13.13 -46.78 48.00
N ASP A 916 12.55 -47.22 46.88
CA ASP A 916 11.16 -47.66 46.77
C ASP A 916 10.89 -48.93 47.58
N GLN A 917 9.64 -49.07 48.02
CA GLN A 917 9.15 -50.17 48.85
C GLN A 917 7.84 -50.73 48.29
N VAL A 918 7.76 -52.06 48.15
CA VAL A 918 6.52 -52.74 47.74
C VAL A 918 6.22 -53.89 48.71
N ASP A 919 5.13 -53.77 49.45
CA ASP A 919 4.51 -54.89 50.18
C ASP A 919 3.65 -55.70 49.20
N MET A 920 3.93 -57.01 49.12
CA MET A 920 3.22 -57.97 48.29
C MET A 920 2.92 -59.26 49.05
N SER A 921 2.63 -59.17 50.35
CA SER A 921 2.43 -60.31 51.27
C SER A 921 1.39 -61.38 50.84
N ALA A 922 0.60 -61.13 49.78
CA ALA A 922 -0.28 -62.11 49.13
C ALA A 922 0.40 -62.99 48.05
N PHE A 923 1.63 -62.67 47.63
CA PHE A 923 2.35 -63.30 46.52
C PHE A 923 3.57 -64.10 47.02
N SER A 924 3.91 -65.19 46.34
CA SER A 924 5.08 -66.03 46.64
C SER A 924 6.18 -65.82 45.61
N LYS A 925 7.45 -65.72 46.03
CA LYS A 925 8.60 -65.65 45.11
C LYS A 925 8.76 -66.96 44.34
N ASP A 926 8.83 -66.87 43.03
CA ASP A 926 9.07 -67.99 42.11
C ASP A 926 10.51 -67.94 41.57
N GLY A 927 10.69 -67.67 40.27
CA GLY A 927 11.98 -67.69 39.58
C GLY A 927 12.61 -66.32 39.35
N VAL A 928 13.58 -66.30 38.43
CA VAL A 928 14.03 -65.10 37.72
C VAL A 928 13.83 -65.38 36.24
N ASN A 929 13.13 -64.50 35.52
CA ASN A 929 12.78 -64.68 34.12
C ASN A 929 14.00 -64.45 33.19
N SER A 930 13.83 -64.65 31.88
CA SER A 930 14.89 -64.46 30.88
C SER A 930 15.37 -63.02 30.70
N GLU A 931 14.67 -62.04 31.27
CA GLU A 931 14.95 -60.61 31.20
C GLU A 931 15.53 -60.05 32.51
N GLY A 932 15.72 -60.89 33.53
CA GLY A 932 16.36 -60.54 34.80
C GLY A 932 15.41 -60.02 35.89
N TYR A 933 14.10 -60.09 35.69
CA TYR A 933 13.12 -59.80 36.75
C TYR A 933 12.93 -61.04 37.65
N THR A 934 12.87 -60.84 38.97
CA THR A 934 12.31 -61.85 39.87
C THR A 934 10.80 -61.95 39.61
N GLU A 935 10.29 -63.17 39.44
CA GLU A 935 8.86 -63.47 39.37
C GLU A 935 8.25 -63.71 40.77
N TYR A 936 7.04 -63.20 40.98
CA TYR A 936 6.20 -63.47 42.15
C TYR A 936 4.80 -63.86 41.69
N SER A 937 4.22 -64.95 42.19
CA SER A 937 2.84 -65.35 41.82
C SER A 937 1.87 -65.54 42.99
N ALA A 938 0.60 -65.29 42.70
CA ALA A 938 -0.54 -65.56 43.56
C ALA A 938 -1.67 -66.22 42.78
N LYS A 939 -2.57 -66.95 43.47
CA LYS A 939 -3.70 -67.64 42.84
C LYS A 939 -5.01 -67.32 43.55
N SER A 940 -5.96 -66.77 42.81
CA SER A 940 -7.30 -66.43 43.30
C SER A 940 -8.35 -66.90 42.29
N ASN A 941 -9.40 -67.59 42.78
CA ASN A 941 -10.51 -68.12 41.98
C ASN A 941 -10.12 -68.99 40.75
N GLY A 942 -8.92 -69.56 40.74
CA GLY A 942 -8.38 -70.35 39.63
C GLY A 942 -7.50 -69.58 38.64
N THR A 943 -7.56 -68.25 38.66
CA THR A 943 -6.65 -67.36 37.92
C THR A 943 -5.30 -67.29 38.66
N THR A 944 -4.21 -67.23 37.88
CA THR A 944 -2.87 -66.93 38.40
C THR A 944 -2.54 -65.48 38.06
N PHE A 945 -1.99 -64.76 39.03
CA PHE A 945 -1.53 -63.38 38.92
C PHE A 945 -0.02 -63.40 39.13
N THR A 946 0.71 -62.64 38.31
CA THR A 946 2.17 -62.59 38.32
C THR A 946 2.62 -61.14 38.47
N ILE A 947 3.68 -60.93 39.25
CA ILE A 947 4.38 -59.65 39.33
C ILE A 947 5.86 -59.90 39.00
N GLU A 948 6.43 -59.11 38.11
CA GLU A 948 7.85 -59.16 37.72
C GLU A 948 8.58 -57.93 38.29
N ILE A 949 9.62 -58.11 39.11
CA ILE A 949 10.33 -56.99 39.77
C ILE A 949 11.85 -57.14 39.64
N LYS A 950 12.57 -56.04 39.34
CA LYS A 950 14.05 -55.98 39.40
C LYS A 950 14.57 -55.84 40.83
N ASP A 951 15.77 -56.37 41.07
CA ASP A 951 16.39 -56.51 42.41
C ASP A 951 16.78 -55.18 43.12
N GLU A 952 16.40 -54.01 42.62
CA GLU A 952 16.74 -52.69 43.19
C GLU A 952 15.69 -52.17 44.20
N ILE A 953 14.46 -52.72 44.18
CA ILE A 953 13.34 -52.33 45.05
C ILE A 953 13.40 -53.08 46.41
N VAL A 954 13.03 -52.40 47.50
CA VAL A 954 12.93 -53.02 48.84
C VAL A 954 11.60 -53.75 49.00
N LEU A 955 11.65 -55.08 49.04
CA LEU A 955 10.45 -55.91 49.13
C LEU A 955 10.09 -56.30 50.57
N HIS A 956 8.79 -56.26 50.88
CA HIS A 956 8.22 -56.72 52.14
C HIS A 956 7.18 -57.83 51.89
N SER A 957 7.27 -58.90 52.71
CA SER A 957 6.59 -60.19 52.52
C SER A 957 6.04 -60.75 53.82
#